data_AF-A0A2N9M2G1-F1
#
_entry.id   AF-A0A2N9M2G1-F1
#
_cell.length_a   1.000
_cell.length_b   1.000
_cell.length_c   1.000
_cell.angle_alpha   90.00
_cell.angle_beta   90.00
_cell.angle_gamma   90.00
#
_symmetry.space_group_name_H-M   'P 1'
#
loop_
_entity.id
_entity.type
_entity.pdbx_description
1 polymer ?
#
loop_
_entity_poly.entity_id
_entity_poly.type
_entity_poly.pdbx_seq_one_letter_code
_entity_poly.pdbx_strand_id
1 'polypeptide(L)'
;MKVGETLQLGAIAGAGARAYLAVAGGFDVPAYLGSRSTFILGRFGGHAGRTLRVGDVLGIGSAGDRVAGPRGTPPSRPPFTSEWQIAVLYGPHGAPDFFTQSDIETFFSTAWKVHHNSDRTGVRLIGPKPEWARRDGGEAGLHPSNIHDNAYAVGTIDFTGDMPVILGPDGPSLGGFVCPATIIDADLWKIGQLKPGDRVRFTAVSLEQAALMEAQLDHALATLDGEWPDIPAAPVRQDPILGRLKPAPPTPAIVIRADGDKYLLVEYGPNVLDLNLRFRVHALESGLRAENLAGIIDITPGVRSLQIHYDGKRLHREELLAAIDAVERRIPDLDDIVVPSRIVHLPLSWDDPATQLAIRKYTQSVRPDAPWAPSNIEFIRRINGLASTEDVRNIVFGANYLVLGLGDVYLGAPVATPTDPRHRLVTTKYNPARTWTPENAVGIGGAYLCVYGMEGPGGYQFVGRTVQMWNTFHADPPWLLRFFDQIRFYPVSAKELLEIRDTFPYGGYPLRIEPQDFRLRDYHAFLHSIEEDSARFKRTQQEAFLAERERWAASGIDTYREPPDVAAPAGSEDAVPEGCRPVCSPVAASVWNIHVEAGQRVAAGDKLIVLEAMKMEIAVAAPFPGVVEKLNCAPGALVSAGQNLVTVRQEVAA
;
A
#
# COMPACT_ATOMS: atom_id res chain seq x y z
N MET A 1 -38.17 -3.75 11.29
CA MET A 1 -38.36 -2.36 11.75
C MET A 1 -39.62 -1.80 11.12
N LYS A 2 -40.37 -0.97 11.85
CA LYS A 2 -41.53 -0.22 11.37
C LYS A 2 -41.12 1.19 10.96
N VAL A 3 -41.94 1.83 10.13
CA VAL A 3 -41.76 3.25 9.78
C VAL A 3 -41.76 4.10 11.05
N GLY A 4 -40.79 5.00 11.18
CA GLY A 4 -40.62 5.86 12.36
C GLY A 4 -39.84 5.24 13.52
N GLU A 5 -39.40 3.99 13.42
CA GLU A 5 -38.52 3.38 14.44
C GLU A 5 -37.07 3.85 14.30
N THR A 6 -36.43 4.06 15.45
CA THR A 6 -35.00 4.37 15.53
C THR A 6 -34.23 3.11 15.92
N LEU A 7 -33.27 2.70 15.09
CA LEU A 7 -32.25 1.71 15.45
C LEU A 7 -31.00 2.43 15.94
N GLN A 8 -30.52 2.07 17.13
CA GLN A 8 -29.25 2.56 17.67
C GLN A 8 -28.32 1.37 17.92
N LEU A 9 -27.15 1.42 17.29
CA LEU A 9 -26.06 0.47 17.54
C LEU A 9 -25.03 1.15 18.45
N GLY A 10 -24.70 0.50 19.56
CA GLY A 10 -23.69 0.98 20.50
C GLY A 10 -22.26 0.63 20.07
N ALA A 11 -21.30 0.96 20.93
CA ALA A 11 -19.92 0.49 20.78
C ALA A 11 -19.85 -1.04 20.89
N ILE A 12 -18.91 -1.64 20.17
CA ILE A 12 -18.62 -3.08 20.29
C ILE A 12 -17.96 -3.31 21.66
N ALA A 13 -18.61 -4.11 22.50
CA ALA A 13 -18.07 -4.56 23.77
C ALA A 13 -17.46 -5.96 23.65
N GLY A 14 -16.29 -6.18 24.25
CA GLY A 14 -15.59 -7.47 24.20
C GLY A 14 -14.76 -7.67 22.92
N ALA A 15 -14.64 -8.91 22.46
CA ALA A 15 -13.85 -9.28 21.28
C ALA A 15 -14.51 -8.85 19.95
N GLY A 16 -13.69 -8.64 18.92
CA GLY A 16 -14.12 -8.14 17.61
C GLY A 16 -14.01 -6.63 17.46
N ALA A 17 -14.09 -6.16 16.21
CA ALA A 17 -13.86 -4.78 15.81
C ALA A 17 -14.91 -4.21 14.84
N ARG A 18 -15.67 -5.06 14.13
CA ARG A 18 -16.63 -4.63 13.11
C ARG A 18 -17.95 -5.38 13.21
N ALA A 19 -19.04 -4.66 12.96
CA ALA A 19 -20.38 -5.22 12.81
C ALA A 19 -20.96 -4.79 11.46
N TYR A 20 -21.95 -5.54 10.97
CA TYR A 20 -22.61 -5.27 9.69
C TYR A 20 -24.10 -5.08 9.93
N LEU A 21 -24.64 -3.98 9.40
CA LEU A 21 -26.08 -3.74 9.29
C LEU A 21 -26.53 -4.08 7.88
N ALA A 22 -27.29 -5.16 7.74
CA ALA A 22 -27.93 -5.53 6.48
C ALA A 22 -29.41 -5.13 6.50
N VAL A 23 -29.90 -4.63 5.37
CA VAL A 23 -31.31 -4.37 5.13
C VAL A 23 -31.79 -5.23 3.95
N ALA A 24 -33.01 -5.75 4.02
CA ALA A 24 -33.60 -6.50 2.92
C ALA A 24 -33.64 -5.62 1.66
N GLY A 25 -33.18 -6.15 0.52
CA GLY A 25 -33.02 -5.38 -0.72
C GLY A 25 -31.72 -4.56 -0.83
N GLY A 26 -30.95 -4.45 0.26
CA GLY A 26 -29.70 -3.68 0.30
C GLY A 26 -29.91 -2.16 0.28
N PHE A 27 -28.82 -1.41 0.36
CA PHE A 27 -28.86 0.05 0.23
C PHE A 27 -28.79 0.46 -1.24
N ASP A 28 -29.63 1.42 -1.62
CA ASP A 28 -29.66 1.99 -2.95
C ASP A 28 -28.58 3.07 -3.09
N VAL A 29 -27.42 2.65 -3.58
CA VAL A 29 -26.28 3.50 -3.90
C VAL A 29 -25.78 3.17 -5.31
N PRO A 30 -25.26 4.16 -6.05
CA PRO A 30 -24.76 3.95 -7.40
C PRO A 30 -23.58 2.98 -7.40
N ALA A 31 -23.52 2.13 -8.43
CA ALA A 31 -22.34 1.33 -8.68
C ALA A 31 -21.22 2.17 -9.30
N TYR A 32 -19.98 1.89 -8.93
CA TYR A 32 -18.77 2.44 -9.52
C TYR A 32 -17.83 1.28 -9.82
N LEU A 33 -17.32 1.20 -11.06
CA LEU A 33 -16.52 0.05 -11.55
C LEU A 33 -17.17 -1.31 -11.23
N GLY A 34 -18.49 -1.41 -11.40
CA GLY A 34 -19.26 -2.64 -11.16
C GLY A 34 -19.57 -2.96 -9.69
N SER A 35 -19.11 -2.16 -8.72
CA SER A 35 -19.31 -2.42 -7.28
C SER A 35 -20.01 -1.28 -6.56
N ARG A 36 -20.65 -1.58 -5.42
CA ARG A 36 -21.24 -0.60 -4.48
C ARG A 36 -20.38 -0.34 -3.25
N SER A 37 -19.23 -0.98 -3.14
CA SER A 37 -18.29 -0.77 -2.02
C SER A 37 -17.76 0.66 -2.01
N THR A 38 -17.54 1.21 -0.82
CA THR A 38 -16.88 2.52 -0.65
C THR A 38 -15.38 2.33 -0.54
N PHE A 39 -14.60 2.96 -1.42
CA PHE A 39 -13.17 3.15 -1.22
C PHE A 39 -12.94 4.57 -0.71
N ILE A 40 -12.84 4.70 0.62
CA ILE A 40 -12.82 6.00 1.33
C ILE A 40 -11.64 6.86 0.87
N LEU A 41 -10.48 6.21 0.72
CA LEU A 41 -9.23 6.83 0.32
C LEU A 41 -9.30 7.42 -1.09
N GLY A 42 -9.89 6.70 -2.04
CA GLY A 42 -10.14 7.20 -3.40
C GLY A 42 -11.39 8.06 -3.54
N ARG A 43 -12.17 8.24 -2.47
CA ARG A 43 -13.39 9.05 -2.42
C ARG A 43 -14.45 8.67 -3.46
N PHE A 44 -14.64 7.37 -3.71
CA PHE A 44 -15.65 6.86 -4.64
C PHE A 44 -16.36 5.60 -4.15
N GLY A 45 -17.46 5.27 -4.82
CA GLY A 45 -18.34 4.15 -4.46
C GLY A 45 -19.17 4.41 -3.20
N GLY A 46 -20.10 3.49 -2.90
CA GLY A 46 -21.04 3.61 -1.78
C GLY A 46 -21.80 4.94 -1.73
N HIS A 47 -22.08 5.43 -0.52
CA HIS A 47 -22.78 6.71 -0.34
C HIS A 47 -21.80 7.89 -0.45
N ALA A 48 -21.80 8.55 -1.62
CA ALA A 48 -21.00 9.73 -1.90
C ALA A 48 -19.47 9.56 -1.69
N GLY A 49 -18.95 8.33 -1.83
CA GLY A 49 -17.51 8.07 -1.72
C GLY A 49 -16.93 8.20 -0.31
N ARG A 50 -17.75 8.25 0.74
CA ARG A 50 -17.31 8.56 2.11
C ARG A 50 -18.03 7.75 3.17
N THR A 51 -17.57 7.89 4.41
CA THR A 51 -18.31 7.44 5.59
C THR A 51 -19.62 8.24 5.75
N LEU A 52 -20.60 7.62 6.40
CA LEU A 52 -21.87 8.26 6.71
C LEU A 52 -21.69 9.45 7.67
N ARG A 53 -22.55 10.45 7.51
CA ARG A 53 -22.60 11.68 8.30
C ARG A 53 -24.02 11.94 8.79
N VAL A 54 -24.14 12.78 9.82
CA VAL A 54 -25.43 13.23 10.33
C VAL A 54 -26.22 13.91 9.20
N GLY A 55 -27.47 13.49 9.02
CA GLY A 55 -28.36 14.00 7.97
C GLY A 55 -28.31 13.24 6.65
N ASP A 56 -27.41 12.26 6.47
CA ASP A 56 -27.42 11.42 5.28
C ASP A 56 -28.73 10.61 5.19
N VAL A 57 -29.29 10.54 3.99
CA VAL A 57 -30.49 9.75 3.67
C VAL A 57 -30.08 8.70 2.64
N LEU A 58 -30.26 7.43 3.00
CA LEU A 58 -29.99 6.29 2.11
C LEU A 58 -31.31 5.67 1.66
N GLY A 59 -31.44 5.48 0.34
CA GLY A 59 -32.50 4.66 -0.22
C GLY A 59 -32.29 3.19 0.16
N ILE A 60 -33.38 2.44 0.20
CA ILE A 60 -33.35 0.97 0.34
C ILE A 60 -33.82 0.40 -1.00
N GLY A 61 -33.05 -0.54 -1.53
CA GLY A 61 -33.37 -1.21 -2.79
C GLY A 61 -34.64 -2.07 -2.67
N SER A 62 -35.29 -2.33 -3.80
CA SER A 62 -36.40 -3.29 -3.82
C SER A 62 -35.87 -4.69 -3.57
N ALA A 63 -36.39 -5.34 -2.53
CA ALA A 63 -36.06 -6.73 -2.21
C ALA A 63 -36.65 -7.74 -3.23
N GLY A 64 -37.56 -7.29 -4.10
CA GLY A 64 -38.36 -8.13 -4.99
C GLY A 64 -39.18 -9.20 -4.25
N ASP A 65 -39.77 -10.15 -4.99
CA ASP A 65 -40.44 -11.33 -4.42
C ASP A 65 -39.46 -12.37 -3.83
N ARG A 66 -38.16 -12.06 -3.79
CA ARG A 66 -37.07 -13.02 -3.53
C ARG A 66 -36.63 -13.14 -2.08
N VAL A 67 -37.16 -12.33 -1.16
CA VAL A 67 -36.82 -12.46 0.26
C VAL A 67 -37.78 -13.44 0.90
N ALA A 68 -37.36 -14.71 0.99
CA ALA A 68 -37.91 -15.60 2.00
C ALA A 68 -37.85 -14.88 3.35
N GLY A 69 -38.92 -14.96 4.15
CA GLY A 69 -38.99 -14.29 5.45
C GLY A 69 -37.75 -14.57 6.32
N PRO A 70 -37.44 -13.70 7.28
CA PRO A 70 -36.22 -13.80 8.08
C PRO A 70 -36.08 -15.21 8.67
N ARG A 71 -35.00 -15.91 8.29
CA ARG A 71 -34.58 -17.11 9.00
C ARG A 71 -34.07 -16.64 10.38
N GLY A 72 -34.33 -17.44 11.42
CA GLY A 72 -33.88 -17.13 12.78
C GLY A 72 -32.36 -16.95 12.85
N THR A 73 -31.87 -16.50 14.00
CA THR A 73 -30.42 -16.43 14.27
C THR A 73 -29.77 -17.78 13.97
N PRO A 74 -28.71 -17.84 13.14
CA PRO A 74 -27.94 -19.06 12.92
C PRO A 74 -27.49 -19.65 14.27
N PRO A 75 -27.57 -20.97 14.48
CA PRO A 75 -27.16 -21.59 15.74
C PRO A 75 -25.65 -21.50 15.96
N SER A 76 -24.86 -21.47 14.88
CA SER A 76 -23.42 -21.28 14.94
C SER A 76 -23.04 -19.82 14.65
N ARG A 77 -22.06 -19.30 15.39
CA ARG A 77 -21.47 -17.99 15.16
C ARG A 77 -19.95 -18.14 15.10
N PRO A 78 -19.26 -17.29 14.33
CA PRO A 78 -17.82 -17.31 14.33
C PRO A 78 -17.31 -16.97 15.74
N PRO A 79 -16.33 -17.71 16.28
CA PRO A 79 -15.77 -17.40 17.59
C PRO A 79 -14.95 -16.11 17.52
N PHE A 80 -15.34 -15.10 18.29
CA PHE A 80 -14.55 -13.87 18.47
C PHE A 80 -13.67 -13.98 19.72
N THR A 81 -12.41 -13.60 19.59
CA THR A 81 -11.39 -13.68 20.64
C THR A 81 -10.48 -12.45 20.59
N SER A 82 -9.58 -12.29 21.56
CA SER A 82 -8.44 -11.38 21.49
C SER A 82 -7.12 -12.09 21.19
N GLU A 83 -7.13 -13.42 21.20
CA GLU A 83 -6.00 -14.31 20.90
C GLU A 83 -6.38 -15.16 19.69
N TRP A 84 -5.95 -14.73 18.51
CA TRP A 84 -6.36 -15.29 17.22
C TRP A 84 -5.33 -16.30 16.70
N GLN A 85 -5.82 -17.42 16.19
CA GLN A 85 -5.09 -18.23 15.24
C GLN A 85 -5.63 -17.98 13.83
N ILE A 86 -4.73 -17.73 12.88
CA ILE A 86 -5.05 -17.44 11.49
C ILE A 86 -4.30 -18.42 10.59
N ALA A 87 -5.03 -19.17 9.77
CA ALA A 87 -4.49 -20.10 8.80
C ALA A 87 -3.89 -19.35 7.61
N VAL A 88 -2.69 -19.76 7.20
CA VAL A 88 -1.95 -19.16 6.09
C VAL A 88 -1.31 -20.25 5.23
N LEU A 89 -1.14 -19.96 3.93
CA LEU A 89 -0.18 -20.69 3.11
C LEU A 89 1.20 -20.02 3.24
N TYR A 90 2.25 -20.84 3.31
CA TYR A 90 3.63 -20.38 3.30
C TYR A 90 4.04 -19.96 1.88
N GLY A 91 4.63 -18.78 1.74
CA GLY A 91 4.94 -18.13 0.45
C GLY A 91 4.28 -16.77 0.29
N PRO A 92 4.66 -15.99 -0.74
CA PRO A 92 5.56 -16.38 -1.83
C PRO A 92 7.05 -16.29 -1.48
N HIS A 93 7.45 -15.36 -0.63
CA HIS A 93 8.85 -14.98 -0.39
C HIS A 93 9.38 -15.52 0.94
N GLY A 94 9.25 -16.82 1.19
CA GLY A 94 9.80 -17.48 2.38
C GLY A 94 11.33 -17.66 2.37
N ALA A 95 11.84 -18.39 3.35
CA ALA A 95 13.20 -18.91 3.37
C ALA A 95 13.44 -19.97 2.28
N PRO A 96 14.69 -20.12 1.78
CA PRO A 96 15.91 -19.44 2.24
C PRO A 96 16.31 -18.19 1.43
N ASP A 97 15.50 -17.79 0.44
CA ASP A 97 15.91 -16.77 -0.53
C ASP A 97 15.94 -15.35 0.07
N PHE A 98 14.95 -15.04 0.92
CA PHE A 98 14.74 -13.71 1.49
C PHE A 98 14.84 -13.71 3.02
N PHE A 99 14.29 -14.74 3.64
CA PHE A 99 14.34 -14.96 5.09
C PHE A 99 15.27 -16.11 5.42
N THR A 100 15.87 -16.09 6.60
CA THR A 100 16.55 -17.28 7.11
C THR A 100 15.53 -18.33 7.55
N GLN A 101 15.94 -19.58 7.70
CA GLN A 101 15.08 -20.63 8.24
C GLN A 101 14.60 -20.28 9.67
N SER A 102 15.49 -19.69 10.48
CA SER A 102 15.19 -19.22 11.84
C SER A 102 14.14 -18.11 11.85
N ASP A 103 14.19 -17.19 10.88
CA ASP A 103 13.18 -16.13 10.74
C ASP A 103 11.78 -16.72 10.53
N ILE A 104 11.67 -17.73 9.66
CA ILE A 104 10.39 -18.38 9.37
C ILE A 104 9.90 -19.19 10.59
N GLU A 105 10.78 -19.87 11.31
CA GLU A 105 10.43 -20.55 12.57
C GLU A 105 9.93 -19.57 13.64
N THR A 106 10.62 -18.43 13.77
CA THR A 106 10.21 -17.32 14.64
C THR A 106 8.86 -16.76 14.22
N PHE A 107 8.63 -16.57 12.92
CA PHE A 107 7.39 -16.02 12.38
C PHE A 107 6.17 -16.84 12.78
N PHE A 108 6.22 -18.16 12.59
CA PHE A 108 5.12 -19.08 12.93
C PHE A 108 5.00 -19.37 14.44
N SER A 109 6.08 -19.24 15.21
CA SER A 109 6.05 -19.46 16.67
C SER A 109 5.74 -18.19 17.48
N THR A 110 5.66 -17.02 16.84
CA THR A 110 5.38 -15.75 17.50
C THR A 110 3.86 -15.50 17.64
N ALA A 111 3.46 -14.96 18.80
CA ALA A 111 2.16 -14.34 18.99
C ALA A 111 2.30 -12.82 18.77
N TRP A 112 2.05 -12.38 17.53
CA TRP A 112 2.19 -11.02 17.05
C TRP A 112 1.13 -10.11 17.66
N LYS A 113 1.51 -8.92 18.13
CA LYS A 113 0.56 -7.97 18.71
C LYS A 113 0.06 -7.00 17.65
N VAL A 114 -1.25 -6.77 17.58
CA VAL A 114 -1.85 -5.79 16.66
C VAL A 114 -1.50 -4.37 17.12
N HIS A 115 -0.87 -3.63 16.22
CA HIS A 115 -0.46 -2.24 16.43
C HIS A 115 -1.64 -1.27 16.25
N HIS A 116 -1.62 -0.13 16.95
CA HIS A 116 -2.70 0.87 16.92
C HIS A 116 -2.87 1.56 15.55
N ASN A 117 -1.78 1.68 14.79
CA ASN A 117 -1.78 2.19 13.41
C ASN A 117 -2.23 1.11 12.39
N SER A 118 -3.48 0.67 12.51
CA SER A 118 -4.14 -0.35 11.67
C SER A 118 -5.50 0.14 11.19
N ASP A 119 -5.85 -0.13 9.92
CA ASP A 119 -7.10 0.31 9.29
C ASP A 119 -7.52 -0.67 8.16
N ARG A 120 -8.35 -0.21 7.20
CA ARG A 120 -8.78 -1.03 6.05
C ARG A 120 -7.67 -1.26 5.01
N THR A 121 -6.63 -0.44 5.01
CA THR A 121 -5.45 -0.61 4.14
C THR A 121 -4.56 -1.74 4.61
N GLY A 122 -4.53 -1.97 5.93
CA GLY A 122 -3.84 -3.12 6.50
C GLY A 122 -3.76 -3.08 8.03
N VAL A 123 -3.47 -4.25 8.59
CA VAL A 123 -3.34 -4.47 10.04
C VAL A 123 -1.87 -4.65 10.37
N ARG A 124 -1.27 -3.66 11.03
CA ARG A 124 0.16 -3.66 11.39
C ARG A 124 0.40 -4.51 12.62
N LEU A 125 1.52 -5.21 12.62
CA LEU A 125 1.88 -6.17 13.67
C LEU A 125 3.21 -5.78 14.33
N ILE A 126 3.29 -6.04 15.63
CA ILE A 126 4.48 -5.87 16.46
C ILE A 126 5.00 -7.26 16.83
N GLY A 127 6.29 -7.49 16.62
CA GLY A 127 6.96 -8.74 16.98
C GLY A 127 8.45 -8.70 16.67
N PRO A 128 9.11 -9.88 16.65
CA PRO A 128 10.54 -9.99 16.36
C PRO A 128 10.90 -9.45 14.99
N LYS A 129 12.13 -8.91 14.88
CA LYS A 129 12.70 -8.45 13.62
C LYS A 129 13.40 -9.62 12.92
N PRO A 130 13.29 -9.74 11.58
CA PRO A 130 14.05 -10.75 10.83
C PRO A 130 15.55 -10.48 10.82
N GLU A 131 16.35 -11.54 10.74
CA GLU A 131 17.79 -11.48 10.50
C GLU A 131 18.14 -11.33 9.01
N TRP A 132 17.23 -11.72 8.13
CA TRP A 132 17.34 -11.64 6.66
C TRP A 132 18.40 -12.58 6.05
N ALA A 133 18.04 -13.25 4.95
CA ALA A 133 18.99 -14.12 4.21
C ALA A 133 19.94 -13.34 3.29
N ARG A 134 19.73 -12.02 3.15
CA ARG A 134 20.47 -11.13 2.25
C ARG A 134 20.77 -9.81 2.92
N ARG A 135 21.79 -9.11 2.40
CA ARG A 135 22.29 -7.85 2.98
C ARG A 135 21.50 -6.61 2.54
N ASP A 136 20.92 -6.64 1.34
CA ASP A 136 20.11 -5.56 0.78
C ASP A 136 19.22 -6.08 -0.38
N GLY A 137 18.37 -5.21 -0.92
CA GLY A 137 17.50 -5.50 -2.06
C GLY A 137 18.07 -5.09 -3.42
N GLY A 138 19.34 -4.67 -3.50
CA GLY A 138 19.97 -4.20 -4.73
C GLY A 138 19.31 -2.95 -5.33
N GLU A 139 19.08 -2.96 -6.64
CA GLU A 139 18.47 -1.83 -7.40
C GLU A 139 16.99 -1.57 -6.99
N ALA A 140 16.34 -2.52 -6.30
CA ALA A 140 14.98 -2.36 -5.78
C ALA A 140 14.90 -1.53 -4.49
N GLY A 141 16.02 -1.40 -3.77
CA GLY A 141 16.09 -0.68 -2.50
C GLY A 141 17.15 -1.23 -1.55
N LEU A 142 17.56 -0.41 -0.60
CA LEU A 142 18.64 -0.70 0.33
C LEU A 142 18.27 -1.70 1.43
N HIS A 143 16.98 -1.85 1.74
CA HIS A 143 16.56 -2.76 2.80
C HIS A 143 16.52 -4.21 2.28
N PRO A 144 16.96 -5.22 3.06
CA PRO A 144 16.84 -6.64 2.69
C PRO A 144 15.42 -7.13 2.43
N SER A 145 14.40 -6.37 2.79
CA SER A 145 13.01 -6.70 2.43
C SER A 145 12.63 -6.24 1.03
N ASN A 146 13.43 -5.37 0.38
CA ASN A 146 13.05 -4.76 -0.88
C ASN A 146 13.16 -5.70 -2.08
N ILE A 147 12.12 -5.75 -2.91
CA ILE A 147 12.07 -6.45 -4.18
C ILE A 147 11.59 -5.51 -5.28
N HIS A 148 11.87 -5.84 -6.53
CA HIS A 148 11.26 -5.14 -7.65
C HIS A 148 9.75 -5.30 -7.58
N ASP A 149 9.03 -4.19 -7.75
CA ASP A 149 7.66 -4.12 -7.32
C ASP A 149 6.80 -5.17 -8.05
N ASN A 150 6.01 -5.93 -7.28
CA ASN A 150 5.14 -7.00 -7.74
C ASN A 150 3.72 -6.80 -7.19
N ALA A 151 2.77 -7.56 -7.73
CA ALA A 151 1.41 -7.56 -7.21
C ALA A 151 1.31 -8.34 -5.89
N TYR A 152 0.42 -7.89 -5.01
CA TYR A 152 0.09 -8.51 -3.73
C TYR A 152 -1.33 -9.04 -3.70
N ALA A 153 -1.53 -10.11 -2.94
CA ALA A 153 -2.86 -10.59 -2.59
C ALA A 153 -3.39 -9.90 -1.33
N VAL A 154 -4.71 -9.75 -1.25
CA VAL A 154 -5.37 -9.31 -0.01
C VAL A 154 -5.16 -10.39 1.06
N GLY A 155 -4.76 -9.98 2.27
CA GLY A 155 -4.41 -10.90 3.35
C GLY A 155 -2.96 -11.38 3.34
N THR A 156 -2.15 -11.00 2.36
CA THR A 156 -0.71 -11.24 2.38
C THR A 156 -0.06 -10.50 3.55
N ILE A 157 0.91 -11.15 4.21
CA ILE A 157 1.70 -10.53 5.27
C ILE A 157 2.94 -9.90 4.64
N ASP A 158 2.93 -8.58 4.52
CA ASP A 158 3.96 -7.79 3.85
C ASP A 158 4.98 -7.22 4.85
N PHE A 159 6.28 -7.38 4.58
CA PHE A 159 7.36 -6.85 5.43
C PHE A 159 7.87 -5.50 4.91
N THR A 160 7.19 -4.44 5.34
CA THR A 160 7.56 -3.03 5.07
C THR A 160 8.79 -2.58 5.86
N GLY A 161 9.95 -3.11 5.48
CA GLY A 161 11.16 -3.06 6.30
C GLY A 161 11.18 -4.25 7.27
N ASP A 162 11.46 -3.99 8.55
CA ASP A 162 11.46 -5.03 9.59
C ASP A 162 10.08 -5.27 10.23
N MET A 163 9.07 -4.47 9.87
CA MET A 163 7.74 -4.54 10.46
C MET A 163 6.70 -5.14 9.51
N PRO A 164 5.99 -6.20 9.92
CA PRO A 164 4.94 -6.79 9.10
C PRO A 164 3.61 -6.03 9.16
N VAL A 165 2.89 -6.03 8.04
CA VAL A 165 1.50 -5.59 7.91
C VAL A 165 0.70 -6.61 7.13
N ILE A 166 -0.47 -6.99 7.65
CA ILE A 166 -1.43 -7.80 6.89
C ILE A 166 -2.16 -6.86 5.93
N LEU A 167 -2.04 -7.08 4.63
CA LEU A 167 -2.65 -6.20 3.63
C LEU A 167 -4.18 -6.35 3.63
N GLY A 168 -4.88 -5.23 3.80
CA GLY A 168 -6.33 -5.18 3.88
C GLY A 168 -7.00 -5.03 2.51
N PRO A 169 -8.34 -5.05 2.45
CA PRO A 169 -9.09 -4.91 1.20
C PRO A 169 -8.97 -3.53 0.54
N ASP A 170 -8.62 -2.50 1.31
CA ASP A 170 -8.29 -1.16 0.79
C ASP A 170 -6.76 -0.97 0.70
N GLY A 171 -6.01 -2.07 0.70
CA GLY A 171 -4.56 -2.10 0.73
C GLY A 171 -3.89 -1.87 -0.63
N PRO A 172 -2.56 -1.72 -0.65
CA PRO A 172 -1.79 -1.56 -1.86
C PRO A 172 -1.94 -2.79 -2.78
N SER A 173 -2.01 -2.57 -4.09
CA SER A 173 -2.02 -3.65 -5.08
C SER A 173 -0.62 -4.05 -5.51
N LEU A 174 0.24 -3.07 -5.86
CA LEU A 174 1.60 -3.28 -6.32
C LEU A 174 2.56 -2.67 -5.30
N GLY A 175 3.61 -3.39 -4.92
CA GLY A 175 4.65 -2.87 -4.02
C GLY A 175 5.94 -3.68 -4.03
N GLY A 176 6.96 -3.18 -3.33
CA GLY A 176 8.35 -3.63 -3.45
C GLY A 176 8.94 -4.21 -2.17
N PHE A 177 8.18 -5.07 -1.50
CA PHE A 177 8.51 -5.73 -0.25
C PHE A 177 8.16 -7.22 -0.26
N VAL A 178 8.96 -8.03 0.44
CA VAL A 178 8.77 -9.49 0.53
C VAL A 178 7.65 -9.87 1.48
N CYS A 179 7.07 -11.04 1.22
CA CYS A 179 5.91 -11.55 1.93
C CYS A 179 6.10 -13.05 2.24
N PRO A 180 6.28 -13.47 3.50
CA PRO A 180 6.56 -14.88 3.81
C PRO A 180 5.32 -15.78 3.84
N ALA A 181 4.11 -15.22 3.95
CA ALA A 181 2.87 -15.98 4.03
C ALA A 181 1.66 -15.16 3.53
N THR A 182 0.61 -15.86 3.09
CA THR A 182 -0.67 -15.27 2.69
C THR A 182 -1.83 -15.99 3.40
N ILE A 183 -2.74 -15.22 4.01
CA ILE A 183 -3.93 -15.75 4.70
C ILE A 183 -4.85 -16.44 3.70
N ILE A 184 -5.38 -17.60 4.08
CA ILE A 184 -6.32 -18.34 3.23
C ILE A 184 -7.67 -17.64 3.17
N ASP A 185 -8.41 -17.81 2.07
CA ASP A 185 -9.70 -17.15 1.87
C ASP A 185 -10.69 -17.43 3.01
N ALA A 186 -10.75 -18.69 3.47
CA ALA A 186 -11.64 -19.13 4.56
C ALA A 186 -11.39 -18.41 5.91
N ASP A 187 -10.19 -17.89 6.14
CA ASP A 187 -9.80 -17.19 7.37
C ASP A 187 -9.66 -15.68 7.19
N LEU A 188 -9.78 -15.18 5.95
CA LEU A 188 -9.58 -13.77 5.63
C LEU A 188 -10.51 -12.84 6.41
N TRP A 189 -11.71 -13.30 6.77
CA TRP A 189 -12.66 -12.52 7.58
C TRP A 189 -12.10 -12.12 8.96
N LYS A 190 -11.18 -12.91 9.54
CA LYS A 190 -10.61 -12.66 10.87
C LYS A 190 -9.87 -11.32 10.93
N ILE A 191 -9.22 -10.91 9.84
CA ILE A 191 -8.49 -9.62 9.79
C ILE A 191 -9.43 -8.43 10.01
N GLY A 192 -10.70 -8.57 9.59
CA GLY A 192 -11.73 -7.56 9.79
C GLY A 192 -12.17 -7.40 11.23
N GLN A 193 -11.83 -8.34 12.11
CA GLN A 193 -12.21 -8.34 13.53
C GLN A 193 -11.05 -8.05 14.48
N LEU A 194 -9.82 -7.98 13.97
CA LEU A 194 -8.66 -7.58 14.76
C LEU A 194 -8.79 -6.13 15.24
N LYS A 195 -8.42 -5.89 16.50
CA LYS A 195 -8.29 -4.55 17.08
C LYS A 195 -6.93 -4.35 17.76
N PRO A 196 -6.49 -3.10 17.97
CA PRO A 196 -5.23 -2.82 18.66
C PRO A 196 -5.13 -3.56 20.00
N GLY A 197 -3.99 -4.22 20.24
CA GLY A 197 -3.74 -5.01 21.44
C GLY A 197 -4.09 -6.49 21.33
N ASP A 198 -4.89 -6.91 20.35
CA ASP A 198 -5.10 -8.34 20.07
C ASP A 198 -3.78 -9.03 19.72
N ARG A 199 -3.73 -10.35 19.91
CA ARG A 199 -2.59 -11.19 19.52
C ARG A 199 -2.99 -12.14 18.40
N VAL A 200 -2.08 -12.35 17.46
CA VAL A 200 -2.26 -13.18 16.27
C VAL A 200 -1.12 -14.17 16.17
N ARG A 201 -1.44 -15.44 16.02
CA ARG A 201 -0.50 -16.49 15.67
C ARG A 201 -0.88 -17.07 14.31
N PHE A 202 0.09 -17.13 13.40
CA PHE A 202 -0.12 -17.73 12.09
C PHE A 202 0.11 -19.24 12.15
N THR A 203 -0.78 -20.01 11.53
CA THR A 203 -0.68 -21.47 11.43
C THR A 203 -0.60 -21.86 9.97
N ALA A 204 0.49 -22.52 9.58
CA ALA A 204 0.66 -23.00 8.21
C ALA A 204 -0.32 -24.14 7.91
N VAL A 205 -1.01 -24.06 6.78
CA VAL A 205 -1.86 -25.13 6.25
C VAL A 205 -1.47 -25.48 4.82
N SER A 206 -1.82 -26.69 4.39
CA SER A 206 -1.67 -27.12 3.00
C SER A 206 -2.76 -26.53 2.11
N LEU A 207 -2.55 -26.54 0.78
CA LEU A 207 -3.59 -26.13 -0.17
C LEU A 207 -4.87 -26.98 -0.01
N GLU A 208 -4.72 -28.28 0.22
CA GLU A 208 -5.84 -29.20 0.39
C GLU A 208 -6.63 -28.89 1.67
N GLN A 209 -5.93 -28.56 2.76
CA GLN A 209 -6.57 -28.11 4.01
C GLN A 209 -7.31 -26.79 3.81
N ALA A 210 -6.73 -25.83 3.09
CA ALA A 210 -7.39 -24.56 2.78
C ALA A 210 -8.68 -24.77 1.96
N ALA A 211 -8.65 -25.65 0.96
CA ALA A 211 -9.82 -25.97 0.14
C ALA A 211 -10.94 -26.66 0.97
N LEU A 212 -10.58 -27.53 1.91
CA LEU A 212 -11.55 -28.14 2.83
C LEU A 212 -12.19 -27.09 3.76
N MET A 213 -11.39 -26.18 4.31
CA MET A 213 -11.88 -25.08 5.16
C MET A 213 -12.80 -24.13 4.39
N GLU A 214 -12.47 -23.82 3.13
CA GLU A 214 -13.33 -23.02 2.25
C GLU A 214 -14.66 -23.73 1.97
N ALA A 215 -14.63 -25.02 1.62
CA ALA A 215 -15.85 -25.79 1.38
C ALA A 215 -16.76 -25.86 2.62
N GLN A 216 -16.17 -25.98 3.81
CA GLN A 216 -16.91 -25.95 5.07
C GLN A 216 -17.53 -24.56 5.33
N LEU A 217 -16.77 -23.49 5.10
CA LEU A 217 -17.27 -22.12 5.24
C LEU A 217 -18.43 -21.85 4.28
N ASP A 218 -18.30 -22.22 3.00
CA ASP A 218 -19.36 -22.08 2.00
C ASP A 218 -20.61 -22.83 2.41
N HIS A 219 -20.46 -24.05 2.91
CA HIS A 219 -21.58 -24.85 3.41
C HIS A 219 -22.28 -24.15 4.58
N ALA A 220 -21.50 -23.64 5.55
CA ALA A 220 -22.04 -22.90 6.69
C ALA A 220 -22.78 -21.63 6.26
N LEU A 221 -22.24 -20.87 5.28
CA LEU A 221 -22.87 -19.66 4.76
C LEU A 221 -24.13 -19.96 3.94
N ALA A 222 -24.12 -21.01 3.13
CA ALA A 222 -25.26 -21.39 2.29
C ALA A 222 -26.43 -21.97 3.10
N THR A 223 -26.13 -22.74 4.14
CA THR A 223 -27.15 -23.39 4.98
C THR A 223 -27.60 -22.53 6.15
N LEU A 224 -26.72 -21.66 6.67
CA LEU A 224 -26.86 -20.94 7.94
C LEU A 224 -26.99 -21.87 9.16
N ASP A 225 -26.54 -23.12 9.05
CA ASP A 225 -26.72 -24.17 10.06
C ASP A 225 -25.45 -25.01 10.31
N GLY A 226 -24.35 -24.70 9.62
CA GLY A 226 -23.09 -25.45 9.68
C GLY A 226 -22.07 -24.92 10.69
N GLU A 227 -21.07 -25.73 11.03
CA GLU A 227 -19.94 -25.33 11.88
C GLU A 227 -18.92 -24.48 11.10
N TRP A 228 -18.34 -23.49 11.76
CA TRP A 228 -17.24 -22.70 11.21
C TRP A 228 -15.97 -23.55 11.10
N PRO A 229 -15.14 -23.34 10.06
CA PRO A 229 -13.92 -24.13 9.89
C PRO A 229 -12.94 -23.89 11.03
N ASP A 230 -12.48 -24.98 11.64
CA ASP A 230 -11.38 -24.97 12.58
C ASP A 230 -10.04 -25.14 11.86
N ILE A 231 -8.99 -24.56 12.43
CA ILE A 231 -7.63 -24.74 11.92
C ILE A 231 -7.15 -26.15 12.32
N PRO A 232 -6.62 -26.94 11.38
CA PRO A 232 -6.07 -28.26 11.69
C PRO A 232 -5.00 -28.20 12.79
N ALA A 233 -5.03 -29.17 13.71
CA ALA A 233 -4.12 -29.19 14.87
C ALA A 233 -2.64 -29.33 14.51
N ALA A 234 -2.33 -30.00 13.39
CA ALA A 234 -0.97 -30.19 12.91
C ALA A 234 -0.68 -29.21 11.77
N PRO A 235 0.21 -28.22 11.95
CA PRO A 235 0.56 -27.29 10.89
C PRO A 235 1.31 -28.01 9.76
N VAL A 236 0.94 -27.71 8.53
CA VAL A 236 1.59 -28.25 7.32
C VAL A 236 2.21 -27.11 6.55
N ARG A 237 3.53 -27.07 6.47
CA ARG A 237 4.29 -26.08 5.71
C ARG A 237 4.78 -26.70 4.41
N GLN A 238 4.05 -26.48 3.32
CA GLN A 238 4.46 -26.88 1.97
C GLN A 238 5.56 -25.95 1.43
N ASP A 239 6.40 -26.42 0.50
CA ASP A 239 7.39 -25.57 -0.17
C ASP A 239 6.65 -24.45 -0.95
N PRO A 240 6.98 -23.17 -0.74
CA PRO A 240 6.36 -22.08 -1.47
C PRO A 240 6.75 -22.06 -2.94
N ILE A 241 7.81 -22.77 -3.36
CA ILE A 241 8.27 -22.82 -4.74
C ILE A 241 7.68 -24.06 -5.42
N LEU A 242 6.68 -23.80 -6.27
CA LEU A 242 5.93 -24.82 -6.99
C LEU A 242 6.63 -25.29 -8.26
N GLY A 243 7.49 -24.45 -8.84
CA GLY A 243 8.23 -24.77 -10.05
C GLY A 243 9.48 -23.92 -10.22
N ARG A 244 10.54 -24.54 -10.74
CA ARG A 244 11.77 -23.87 -11.19
C ARG A 244 12.09 -24.30 -12.60
N LEU A 245 12.00 -23.39 -13.57
CA LEU A 245 12.48 -23.63 -14.92
C LEU A 245 13.91 -23.11 -15.01
N LYS A 246 14.86 -24.01 -15.32
CA LYS A 246 16.26 -23.66 -15.47
C LYS A 246 16.43 -22.71 -16.66
N PRO A 247 17.35 -21.73 -16.58
CA PRO A 247 17.64 -20.86 -17.70
C PRO A 247 18.16 -21.68 -18.88
N ALA A 248 17.65 -21.39 -20.08
CA ALA A 248 18.11 -21.96 -21.34
C ALA A 248 18.04 -20.84 -22.38
N PRO A 249 19.17 -20.32 -22.91
CA PRO A 249 19.14 -19.16 -23.79
C PRO A 249 18.12 -19.33 -24.94
N PRO A 250 17.24 -18.34 -25.18
CA PRO A 250 17.16 -17.00 -24.58
C PRO A 250 16.27 -16.90 -23.31
N THR A 251 15.78 -18.01 -22.78
CA THR A 251 14.89 -18.08 -21.61
C THR A 251 15.63 -17.86 -20.29
N PRO A 252 15.26 -16.83 -19.50
CA PRO A 252 15.83 -16.62 -18.16
C PRO A 252 15.34 -17.71 -17.19
N ALA A 253 15.90 -17.76 -15.98
CA ALA A 253 15.37 -18.62 -14.93
C ALA A 253 13.93 -18.18 -14.58
N ILE A 254 13.04 -19.12 -14.28
CA ILE A 254 11.67 -18.83 -13.88
C ILE A 254 11.40 -19.52 -12.55
N VAL A 255 10.85 -18.78 -11.60
CA VAL A 255 10.39 -19.32 -10.31
C VAL A 255 8.88 -19.10 -10.23
N ILE A 256 8.13 -20.17 -10.00
CA ILE A 256 6.69 -20.10 -9.77
C ILE A 256 6.44 -20.37 -8.29
N ARG A 257 5.78 -19.43 -7.62
CA ARG A 257 5.55 -19.44 -6.18
C ARG A 257 4.06 -19.54 -5.86
N ALA A 258 3.75 -20.24 -4.77
CA ALA A 258 2.44 -20.14 -4.14
C ALA A 258 2.29 -18.76 -3.51
N ASP A 259 1.17 -18.09 -3.77
CA ASP A 259 0.85 -16.77 -3.24
C ASP A 259 -0.53 -16.79 -2.57
N GLY A 260 -0.68 -17.67 -1.58
CA GLY A 260 -1.98 -18.02 -1.01
C GLY A 260 -2.68 -19.16 -1.75
N ASP A 261 -3.93 -19.39 -1.39
CA ASP A 261 -4.83 -20.41 -1.95
C ASP A 261 -5.53 -19.94 -3.23
N LYS A 262 -5.54 -18.63 -3.50
CA LYS A 262 -6.21 -18.00 -4.65
C LYS A 262 -5.26 -17.42 -5.71
N TYR A 263 -3.95 -17.39 -5.46
CA TYR A 263 -2.99 -16.76 -6.37
C TYR A 263 -1.74 -17.60 -6.62
N LEU A 264 -1.13 -17.40 -7.79
CA LEU A 264 0.22 -17.84 -8.13
C LEU A 264 1.06 -16.63 -8.54
N LEU A 265 2.34 -16.64 -8.18
CA LEU A 265 3.30 -15.62 -8.58
C LEU A 265 4.39 -16.23 -9.47
N VAL A 266 4.49 -15.78 -10.71
CA VAL A 266 5.57 -16.14 -11.64
C VAL A 266 6.63 -15.04 -11.60
N GLU A 267 7.89 -15.41 -11.44
CA GLU A 267 9.02 -14.48 -11.37
C GLU A 267 10.10 -14.82 -12.40
N TYR A 268 10.57 -13.82 -13.15
CA TYR A 268 11.55 -13.99 -14.23
C TYR A 268 12.94 -13.48 -13.87
N GLY A 269 13.95 -14.30 -14.11
CA GLY A 269 15.37 -13.90 -14.08
C GLY A 269 15.90 -13.53 -12.70
N PRO A 270 17.09 -12.92 -12.62
CA PRO A 270 17.62 -12.37 -11.38
C PRO A 270 16.83 -11.13 -10.91
N ASN A 271 17.04 -10.73 -9.65
CA ASN A 271 16.42 -9.53 -9.07
C ASN A 271 17.14 -8.26 -9.53
N VAL A 272 16.95 -7.91 -10.81
CA VAL A 272 17.53 -6.73 -11.47
C VAL A 272 16.45 -5.99 -12.28
N LEU A 273 16.67 -4.70 -12.53
CA LEU A 273 15.82 -3.94 -13.45
C LEU A 273 16.25 -4.20 -14.90
N ASP A 274 15.54 -5.12 -15.56
CA ASP A 274 15.74 -5.46 -16.97
C ASP A 274 14.40 -5.44 -17.72
N LEU A 275 14.31 -4.58 -18.74
CA LEU A 275 13.10 -4.45 -19.55
C LEU A 275 12.80 -5.74 -20.33
N ASN A 276 13.79 -6.56 -20.67
CA ASN A 276 13.55 -7.86 -21.29
C ASN A 276 12.63 -8.75 -20.44
N LEU A 277 12.86 -8.76 -19.13
CA LEU A 277 12.04 -9.52 -18.19
C LEU A 277 10.60 -8.99 -18.18
N ARG A 278 10.41 -7.66 -18.21
CA ARG A 278 9.08 -7.05 -18.26
C ARG A 278 8.34 -7.36 -19.56
N PHE A 279 9.03 -7.37 -20.69
CA PHE A 279 8.45 -7.73 -21.99
C PHE A 279 8.09 -9.21 -22.04
N ARG A 280 8.89 -10.08 -21.41
CA ARG A 280 8.56 -11.50 -21.25
C ARG A 280 7.33 -11.72 -20.36
N VAL A 281 7.22 -10.99 -19.25
CA VAL A 281 6.01 -10.93 -18.41
C VAL A 281 4.78 -10.59 -19.25
N HIS A 282 4.89 -9.60 -20.15
CA HIS A 282 3.79 -9.23 -21.04
C HIS A 282 3.44 -10.31 -22.07
N ALA A 283 4.44 -11.01 -22.60
CA ALA A 283 4.21 -12.12 -23.51
C ALA A 283 3.47 -13.27 -22.80
N LEU A 284 3.85 -13.61 -21.56
CA LEU A 284 3.14 -14.59 -20.74
C LEU A 284 1.72 -14.13 -20.42
N GLU A 285 1.55 -12.87 -19.97
CA GLU A 285 0.23 -12.28 -19.71
C GLU A 285 -0.68 -12.40 -20.93
N SER A 286 -0.21 -11.94 -22.08
CA SER A 286 -0.97 -11.95 -23.33
C SER A 286 -1.32 -13.37 -23.78
N GLY A 287 -0.37 -14.30 -23.64
CA GLY A 287 -0.58 -15.70 -23.95
C GLY A 287 -1.63 -16.36 -23.04
N LEU A 288 -1.55 -16.14 -21.73
CA LEU A 288 -2.56 -16.68 -20.78
C LEU A 288 -3.95 -16.09 -21.01
N ARG A 289 -4.04 -14.78 -21.30
CA ARG A 289 -5.32 -14.16 -21.69
C ARG A 289 -5.88 -14.76 -22.97
N ALA A 290 -5.03 -15.11 -23.94
CA ALA A 290 -5.44 -15.77 -25.18
C ALA A 290 -5.90 -17.22 -24.99
N GLU A 291 -5.33 -17.96 -24.02
CA GLU A 291 -5.82 -19.30 -23.65
C GLU A 291 -7.25 -19.26 -23.08
N ASN A 292 -7.67 -18.13 -22.49
CA ASN A 292 -9.01 -17.90 -21.96
C ASN A 292 -9.48 -19.04 -21.02
N LEU A 293 -8.60 -19.46 -20.12
CA LEU A 293 -8.86 -20.55 -19.19
C LEU A 293 -9.99 -20.20 -18.23
N ALA A 294 -11.01 -21.06 -18.18
CA ALA A 294 -12.13 -20.90 -17.26
C ALA A 294 -11.65 -21.06 -15.81
N GLY A 295 -11.69 -19.98 -15.04
CA GLY A 295 -11.26 -19.97 -13.64
C GLY A 295 -10.18 -18.94 -13.35
N ILE A 296 -9.48 -18.39 -14.34
CA ILE A 296 -8.69 -17.17 -14.14
C ILE A 296 -9.65 -16.01 -13.89
N ILE A 297 -9.45 -15.30 -12.78
CA ILE A 297 -10.23 -14.14 -12.36
C ILE A 297 -9.54 -12.85 -12.84
N ASP A 298 -8.25 -12.71 -12.55
CA ASP A 298 -7.46 -11.56 -12.97
C ASP A 298 -5.97 -11.93 -13.13
N ILE A 299 -5.24 -11.13 -13.91
CA ILE A 299 -3.80 -11.26 -14.12
C ILE A 299 -3.16 -9.88 -13.96
N THR A 300 -2.24 -9.77 -13.00
CA THR A 300 -1.63 -8.50 -12.61
C THR A 300 -0.11 -8.54 -12.84
N PRO A 301 0.42 -7.78 -13.81
CA PRO A 301 1.85 -7.72 -14.05
C PRO A 301 2.57 -6.80 -13.05
N GLY A 302 3.69 -7.28 -12.52
CA GLY A 302 4.70 -6.48 -11.83
C GLY A 302 5.85 -6.10 -12.77
N VAL A 303 6.98 -5.68 -12.20
CA VAL A 303 8.17 -5.30 -12.98
C VAL A 303 8.79 -6.51 -13.69
N ARG A 304 9.01 -7.61 -12.95
CA ARG A 304 9.63 -8.85 -13.45
C ARG A 304 8.83 -10.09 -13.04
N SER A 305 7.56 -9.90 -12.75
CA SER A 305 6.68 -10.93 -12.23
C SER A 305 5.26 -10.79 -12.77
N LEU A 306 4.51 -11.88 -12.70
CA LEU A 306 3.10 -11.95 -13.07
C LEU A 306 2.34 -12.67 -11.96
N GLN A 307 1.38 -12.00 -11.33
CA GLN A 307 0.47 -12.64 -10.40
C GLN A 307 -0.80 -13.05 -11.14
N ILE A 308 -1.27 -14.28 -10.87
CA ILE A 308 -2.47 -14.84 -11.49
C ILE A 308 -3.45 -15.16 -10.37
N HIS A 309 -4.59 -14.46 -10.34
CA HIS A 309 -5.70 -14.71 -9.44
C HIS A 309 -6.65 -15.70 -10.10
N TYR A 310 -6.95 -16.81 -9.43
CA TYR A 310 -7.79 -17.87 -9.97
C TYR A 310 -8.75 -18.46 -8.93
N ASP A 311 -9.85 -19.00 -9.42
CA ASP A 311 -10.79 -19.80 -8.65
C ASP A 311 -10.37 -21.27 -8.66
N GLY A 312 -9.77 -21.71 -7.55
CA GLY A 312 -9.33 -23.10 -7.37
C GLY A 312 -10.43 -24.17 -7.47
N LYS A 313 -11.72 -23.79 -7.41
CA LYS A 313 -12.84 -24.71 -7.64
C LYS A 313 -13.13 -24.95 -9.12
N ARG A 314 -12.66 -24.05 -9.99
CA ARG A 314 -12.90 -24.08 -11.44
C ARG A 314 -11.65 -24.42 -12.24
N LEU A 315 -10.48 -24.06 -11.72
CA LEU A 315 -9.19 -24.31 -12.35
C LEU A 315 -8.22 -24.86 -11.30
N HIS A 316 -7.79 -26.12 -11.46
CA HIS A 316 -6.83 -26.71 -10.55
C HIS A 316 -5.44 -26.09 -10.75
N ARG A 317 -4.65 -26.04 -9.68
CA ARG A 317 -3.32 -25.44 -9.68
C ARG A 317 -2.39 -26.10 -10.70
N GLU A 318 -2.46 -27.42 -10.84
CA GLU A 318 -1.67 -28.20 -11.77
C GLU A 318 -1.99 -27.85 -13.23
N GLU A 319 -3.27 -27.61 -13.54
CA GLU A 319 -3.72 -27.18 -14.87
C GLU A 319 -3.18 -25.78 -15.21
N LEU A 320 -3.22 -24.86 -14.23
CA LEU A 320 -2.66 -23.52 -14.40
C LEU A 320 -1.13 -23.57 -14.58
N LEU A 321 -0.41 -24.39 -13.81
CA LEU A 321 1.04 -24.59 -13.98
C LEU A 321 1.38 -25.15 -15.36
N ALA A 322 0.60 -26.11 -15.86
CA ALA A 322 0.78 -26.66 -17.20
C ALA A 322 0.52 -25.62 -18.29
N ALA A 323 -0.49 -24.76 -18.12
CA ALA A 323 -0.76 -23.67 -19.04
C ALA A 323 0.36 -22.62 -19.08
N ILE A 324 0.92 -22.27 -17.91
CA ILE A 324 2.08 -21.37 -17.82
C ILE A 324 3.27 -21.96 -18.60
N ASP A 325 3.60 -23.24 -18.40
CA ASP A 325 4.68 -23.91 -19.16
C ASP A 325 4.39 -23.93 -20.67
N ALA A 326 3.15 -24.20 -21.08
CA ALA A 326 2.75 -24.23 -22.48
C ALA A 326 2.81 -22.86 -23.16
N VAL A 327 2.41 -21.79 -22.47
CA VAL A 327 2.55 -20.41 -22.98
C VAL A 327 4.02 -20.01 -23.06
N GLU A 328 4.80 -20.29 -22.01
CA GLU A 328 6.22 -19.95 -21.94
C GLU A 328 7.02 -20.54 -23.11
N ARG A 329 6.75 -21.79 -23.48
CA ARG A 329 7.39 -22.46 -24.63
C ARG A 329 7.06 -21.83 -25.99
N ARG A 330 5.98 -21.04 -26.08
CA ARG A 330 5.52 -20.37 -27.32
C ARG A 330 5.91 -18.90 -27.38
N ILE A 331 6.51 -18.34 -26.33
CA ILE A 331 6.98 -16.95 -26.34
C ILE A 331 8.05 -16.84 -27.46
N PRO A 332 7.87 -15.89 -28.42
CA PRO A 332 8.81 -15.70 -29.52
C PRO A 332 10.14 -15.11 -29.02
N ASP A 333 11.07 -14.90 -29.95
CA ASP A 333 12.23 -14.06 -29.65
C ASP A 333 11.75 -12.68 -29.18
N LEU A 334 12.40 -12.14 -28.14
CA LEU A 334 12.02 -10.87 -27.57
C LEU A 334 12.23 -9.72 -28.58
N ASP A 335 13.18 -9.85 -29.51
CA ASP A 335 13.42 -8.87 -30.59
C ASP A 335 12.26 -8.75 -31.58
N ASP A 336 11.36 -9.73 -31.61
CA ASP A 336 10.16 -9.72 -32.44
C ASP A 336 8.95 -9.12 -31.70
N ILE A 337 9.09 -8.79 -30.42
CA ILE A 337 8.01 -8.19 -29.64
C ILE A 337 7.87 -6.70 -29.95
N VAL A 338 6.65 -6.34 -30.30
CA VAL A 338 6.19 -4.96 -30.49
C VAL A 338 4.96 -4.74 -29.61
N VAL A 339 4.99 -3.69 -28.79
CA VAL A 339 3.85 -3.33 -27.93
C VAL A 339 3.32 -1.95 -28.32
N PRO A 340 1.98 -1.77 -28.41
CA PRO A 340 1.39 -0.44 -28.53
C PRO A 340 1.79 0.44 -27.34
N SER A 341 2.23 1.66 -27.61
CA SER A 341 2.70 2.61 -26.61
C SER A 341 2.16 4.01 -26.93
N ARG A 342 2.21 4.91 -25.94
CA ARG A 342 1.89 6.32 -26.12
C ARG A 342 2.92 7.17 -25.41
N ILE A 343 3.36 8.28 -26.00
CA ILE A 343 4.08 9.32 -25.27
C ILE A 343 3.04 10.24 -24.64
N VAL A 344 2.95 10.24 -23.32
CA VAL A 344 2.02 11.08 -22.54
C VAL A 344 2.80 12.25 -21.98
N HIS A 345 2.54 13.45 -22.50
CA HIS A 345 3.20 14.67 -22.06
C HIS A 345 2.50 15.25 -20.83
N LEU A 346 3.19 15.27 -19.69
CA LEU A 346 2.64 15.72 -18.41
C LEU A 346 3.28 17.04 -17.94
N PRO A 347 2.48 18.02 -17.47
CA PRO A 347 3.03 19.21 -16.83
C PRO A 347 3.63 18.84 -15.47
N LEU A 348 4.81 19.35 -15.16
CA LEU A 348 5.48 19.14 -13.87
C LEU A 348 5.86 20.47 -13.24
N SER A 349 5.32 20.74 -12.05
CA SER A 349 5.81 21.78 -11.14
C SER A 349 7.05 21.22 -10.43
N TRP A 350 8.23 21.73 -10.79
CA TRP A 350 9.51 21.32 -10.21
C TRP A 350 9.65 21.84 -8.77
N ASP A 351 10.07 20.97 -7.85
CA ASP A 351 10.21 21.31 -6.42
C ASP A 351 8.93 21.95 -5.82
N ASP A 352 7.78 21.37 -6.16
CA ASP A 352 6.46 21.93 -5.86
C ASP A 352 6.25 22.24 -4.36
N PRO A 353 5.61 23.38 -3.99
CA PRO A 353 5.36 23.75 -2.60
C PRO A 353 4.65 22.69 -1.74
N ALA A 354 3.77 21.88 -2.33
CA ALA A 354 3.09 20.81 -1.60
C ALA A 354 4.06 19.67 -1.24
N THR A 355 5.01 19.35 -2.11
CA THR A 355 6.05 18.34 -1.83
C THR A 355 7.02 18.84 -0.77
N GLN A 356 7.41 20.12 -0.81
CA GLN A 356 8.22 20.74 0.24
C GLN A 356 7.52 20.73 1.60
N LEU A 357 6.20 20.94 1.61
CA LEU A 357 5.41 20.81 2.84
C LEU A 357 5.48 19.39 3.40
N ALA A 358 5.37 18.36 2.56
CA ALA A 358 5.50 16.97 2.99
C ALA A 358 6.88 16.67 3.57
N ILE A 359 7.95 17.21 2.98
CA ILE A 359 9.32 17.08 3.50
C ILE A 359 9.43 17.75 4.87
N ARG A 360 8.94 18.99 5.02
CA ARG A 360 8.94 19.68 6.32
C ARG A 360 8.16 18.92 7.39
N LYS A 361 6.96 18.44 7.06
CA LYS A 361 6.14 17.62 7.96
C LYS A 361 6.92 16.38 8.43
N TYR A 362 7.58 15.69 7.50
CA TYR A 362 8.37 14.50 7.80
C TYR A 362 9.57 14.80 8.71
N THR A 363 10.34 15.84 8.40
CA THR A 363 11.52 16.22 9.21
C THR A 363 11.11 16.67 10.61
N GLN A 364 9.95 17.31 10.78
CA GLN A 364 9.48 17.76 12.09
C GLN A 364 9.02 16.60 12.99
N SER A 365 8.27 15.65 12.45
CA SER A 365 7.50 14.72 13.28
C SER A 365 7.94 13.27 13.17
N VAL A 366 8.76 12.92 12.18
CA VAL A 366 9.14 11.53 11.91
C VAL A 366 10.64 11.32 12.05
N ARG A 367 11.43 12.09 11.30
CA ARG A 367 12.88 11.93 11.26
C ARG A 367 13.63 13.24 11.00
N PRO A 368 14.01 13.97 12.07
CA PRO A 368 14.74 15.24 11.96
C PRO A 368 16.13 15.13 11.31
N ASP A 369 16.78 13.98 11.45
CA ASP A 369 18.15 13.72 10.98
C ASP A 369 18.22 13.00 9.63
N ALA A 370 17.12 12.99 8.87
CA ALA A 370 17.03 12.24 7.63
C ALA A 370 18.03 12.77 6.57
N PRO A 371 18.89 11.91 5.97
CA PRO A 371 19.95 12.37 5.07
C PRO A 371 19.46 12.94 3.73
N TRP A 372 18.20 12.66 3.38
CA TRP A 372 17.53 13.21 2.19
C TRP A 372 16.79 14.52 2.44
N ALA A 373 16.76 15.00 3.69
CA ALA A 373 16.20 16.29 4.06
C ALA A 373 17.33 17.34 4.27
N PRO A 374 17.08 18.64 4.07
CA PRO A 374 15.79 19.27 3.76
C PRO A 374 15.43 19.26 2.27
N SER A 375 16.29 18.77 1.38
CA SER A 375 16.06 18.76 -0.07
C SER A 375 16.32 17.39 -0.69
N ASN A 376 15.24 16.74 -1.12
CA ASN A 376 15.31 15.48 -1.84
C ASN A 376 16.09 15.61 -3.16
N ILE A 377 15.93 16.74 -3.87
CA ILE A 377 16.62 16.99 -5.13
C ILE A 377 18.14 17.11 -4.92
N GLU A 378 18.57 17.80 -3.87
CA GLU A 378 19.98 17.86 -3.53
C GLU A 378 20.52 16.47 -3.15
N PHE A 379 19.74 15.68 -2.41
CA PHE A 379 20.10 14.30 -2.11
C PHE A 379 20.25 13.45 -3.37
N ILE A 380 19.30 13.53 -4.31
CA ILE A 380 19.36 12.85 -5.60
C ILE A 380 20.63 13.23 -6.34
N ARG A 381 20.99 14.52 -6.39
CA ARG A 381 22.25 14.98 -6.98
C ARG A 381 23.45 14.31 -6.32
N ARG A 382 23.55 14.36 -4.99
CA ARG A 382 24.70 13.86 -4.23
C ARG A 382 24.88 12.35 -4.40
N ILE A 383 23.81 11.58 -4.24
CA ILE A 383 23.87 10.11 -4.29
C ILE A 383 24.13 9.58 -5.70
N ASN A 384 23.85 10.37 -6.74
CA ASN A 384 24.13 10.02 -8.14
C ASN A 384 25.43 10.61 -8.69
N GLY A 385 26.18 11.37 -7.89
CA GLY A 385 27.45 11.96 -8.32
C GLY A 385 27.31 13.08 -9.35
N LEU A 386 26.17 13.78 -9.36
CA LEU A 386 25.90 14.87 -10.30
C LEU A 386 26.51 16.19 -9.81
N ALA A 387 26.91 17.05 -10.75
CA ALA A 387 27.59 18.30 -10.44
C ALA A 387 26.64 19.33 -9.81
N SER A 388 25.39 19.37 -10.25
CA SER A 388 24.39 20.36 -9.82
C SER A 388 22.98 19.78 -9.71
N THR A 389 22.11 20.47 -8.96
CA THR A 389 20.67 20.14 -8.94
C THR A 389 19.99 20.43 -10.29
N GLU A 390 20.59 21.28 -11.13
CA GLU A 390 20.13 21.50 -12.50
C GLU A 390 20.39 20.29 -13.39
N ASP A 391 21.45 19.51 -13.16
CA ASP A 391 21.65 18.24 -13.87
C ASP A 391 20.56 17.23 -13.56
N VAL A 392 20.09 17.18 -12.30
CA VAL A 392 18.93 16.37 -11.90
C VAL A 392 17.70 16.81 -12.69
N ARG A 393 17.46 18.12 -12.76
CA ARG A 393 16.36 18.70 -13.52
C ARG A 393 16.42 18.33 -15.00
N ASN A 394 17.58 18.51 -15.63
CA ASN A 394 17.80 18.19 -17.04
C ASN A 394 17.54 16.72 -17.34
N ILE A 395 18.00 15.81 -16.48
CA ILE A 395 17.73 14.38 -16.60
C ILE A 395 16.22 14.10 -16.47
N VAL A 396 15.55 14.68 -15.47
CA VAL A 396 14.11 14.43 -15.24
C VAL A 396 13.25 14.90 -16.42
N PHE A 397 13.52 16.08 -16.97
CA PHE A 397 12.78 16.60 -18.12
C PHE A 397 13.22 16.01 -19.47
N GLY A 398 14.44 15.45 -19.54
CA GLY A 398 15.00 14.82 -20.74
C GLY A 398 14.64 13.34 -20.91
N ALA A 399 14.11 12.69 -19.86
CA ALA A 399 13.81 11.27 -19.85
C ALA A 399 12.45 10.91 -20.49
N ASN A 400 12.40 9.72 -21.07
CA ASN A 400 11.15 9.02 -21.39
C ASN A 400 10.98 7.87 -20.39
N TYR A 401 9.96 7.95 -19.53
CA TYR A 401 9.73 6.97 -18.48
C TYR A 401 8.73 5.92 -18.94
N LEU A 402 9.20 4.71 -19.24
CA LEU A 402 8.35 3.59 -19.61
C LEU A 402 7.59 3.08 -18.39
N VAL A 403 6.26 3.08 -18.46
CA VAL A 403 5.36 2.55 -17.43
C VAL A 403 5.42 1.03 -17.45
N LEU A 404 5.93 0.43 -16.37
CA LEU A 404 6.08 -1.01 -16.21
C LEU A 404 4.86 -1.62 -15.54
N GLY A 405 4.28 -0.91 -14.56
CA GLY A 405 3.15 -1.36 -13.77
C GLY A 405 2.25 -0.19 -13.35
N LEU A 406 1.07 -0.51 -12.82
CA LEU A 406 0.09 0.45 -12.34
C LEU A 406 -0.37 0.04 -10.94
N GLY A 407 -0.73 1.03 -10.12
CA GLY A 407 -1.12 0.82 -8.74
C GLY A 407 0.06 0.74 -7.77
N ASP A 408 1.18 1.42 -8.06
CA ASP A 408 2.32 1.64 -7.15
C ASP A 408 2.37 3.13 -6.71
N VAL A 409 1.61 3.57 -5.71
CA VAL A 409 0.55 2.82 -5.02
C VAL A 409 -0.82 3.46 -5.27
N TYR A 410 -1.82 2.62 -5.53
CA TYR A 410 -3.24 2.97 -5.74
C TYR A 410 -3.56 3.72 -7.04
N LEU A 411 -4.82 3.64 -7.46
CA LEU A 411 -5.47 4.52 -8.46
C LEU A 411 -4.62 4.87 -9.68
N GLY A 412 -4.09 3.86 -10.38
CA GLY A 412 -3.34 4.05 -11.62
C GLY A 412 -1.98 4.75 -11.45
N ALA A 413 -1.48 4.89 -10.21
CA ALA A 413 -0.12 5.35 -9.96
C ALA A 413 0.89 4.46 -10.70
N PRO A 414 1.72 5.01 -11.59
CA PRO A 414 2.65 4.22 -12.38
C PRO A 414 3.86 3.83 -11.54
N VAL A 415 4.39 2.64 -11.78
CA VAL A 415 5.82 2.36 -11.59
C VAL A 415 6.47 2.45 -12.97
N ALA A 416 7.37 3.41 -13.14
CA ALA A 416 7.99 3.70 -14.43
C ALA A 416 9.51 3.82 -14.30
N THR A 417 10.25 3.59 -15.38
CA THR A 417 11.70 3.81 -15.41
C THR A 417 12.15 4.43 -16.72
N PRO A 418 13.19 5.27 -16.74
CA PRO A 418 13.78 5.76 -17.98
C PRO A 418 14.21 4.64 -18.93
N THR A 419 13.82 4.77 -20.20
CA THR A 419 14.29 3.89 -21.27
C THR A 419 15.79 4.05 -21.48
N ASP A 420 16.32 5.28 -21.46
CA ASP A 420 17.76 5.54 -21.43
C ASP A 420 18.36 5.23 -20.04
N PRO A 421 19.25 4.23 -19.90
CA PRO A 421 19.88 3.92 -18.62
C PRO A 421 20.66 5.09 -18.01
N ARG A 422 21.14 6.03 -18.82
CA ARG A 422 21.86 7.24 -18.35
C ARG A 422 20.93 8.25 -17.66
N HIS A 423 19.62 8.06 -17.76
CA HIS A 423 18.63 8.87 -17.06
C HIS A 423 18.08 8.19 -15.78
N ARG A 424 18.49 6.95 -15.49
CA ARG A 424 18.04 6.20 -14.30
C ARG A 424 18.74 6.72 -13.05
N LEU A 425 18.19 7.78 -12.48
CA LEU A 425 18.60 8.28 -11.17
C LEU A 425 18.24 7.24 -10.10
N VAL A 426 19.23 6.79 -9.34
CA VAL A 426 19.05 5.80 -8.27
C VAL A 426 18.98 6.52 -6.92
N THR A 427 17.96 6.18 -6.12
CA THR A 427 17.77 6.76 -4.78
C THR A 427 17.42 5.66 -3.77
N THR A 428 17.37 6.01 -2.48
CA THR A 428 16.69 5.17 -1.49
C THR A 428 15.24 5.61 -1.30
N LYS A 429 14.37 4.65 -0.97
CA LYS A 429 13.08 4.95 -0.33
C LYS A 429 13.34 5.56 1.07
N TYR A 430 12.42 6.38 1.56
CA TYR A 430 12.44 6.97 2.91
C TYR A 430 12.48 5.85 3.97
N ASN A 431 13.17 6.11 5.07
CA ASN A 431 13.22 5.22 6.24
C ASN A 431 13.08 6.02 7.55
N PRO A 432 11.94 5.92 8.26
CA PRO A 432 10.71 5.24 7.87
C PRO A 432 9.97 6.06 6.78
N ALA A 433 8.97 5.47 6.13
CA ALA A 433 8.18 6.15 5.11
C ALA A 433 7.43 7.38 5.66
N ARG A 434 7.06 8.33 4.78
CA ARG A 434 6.22 9.47 5.18
C ARG A 434 4.82 9.00 5.50
N THR A 435 4.21 9.64 6.50
CA THR A 435 2.79 9.42 6.82
C THR A 435 1.86 10.18 5.88
N TRP A 436 2.31 11.29 5.28
CA TRP A 436 1.57 12.08 4.31
C TRP A 436 2.39 12.47 3.08
N THR A 437 1.77 12.33 1.91
CA THR A 437 2.25 12.66 0.58
C THR A 437 1.09 13.29 -0.20
N PRO A 438 1.27 14.45 -0.83
CA PRO A 438 0.21 15.09 -1.60
C PRO A 438 -0.11 14.29 -2.87
N GLU A 439 -1.37 14.34 -3.28
CA GLU A 439 -1.85 13.71 -4.51
C GLU A 439 -1.07 14.21 -5.73
N ASN A 440 -0.64 13.25 -6.56
CA ASN A 440 0.16 13.38 -7.77
C ASN A 440 1.51 14.07 -7.56
N ALA A 441 2.06 13.97 -6.35
CA ALA A 441 3.49 14.12 -6.18
C ALA A 441 4.22 13.14 -7.09
N VAL A 442 5.34 13.58 -7.64
CA VAL A 442 6.23 12.77 -8.47
C VAL A 442 7.49 12.49 -7.66
N GLY A 443 7.86 11.22 -7.55
CA GLY A 443 9.04 10.83 -6.81
C GLY A 443 9.82 9.68 -7.43
N ILE A 444 11.07 9.54 -7.00
CA ILE A 444 12.02 8.50 -7.42
C ILE A 444 12.41 7.65 -6.21
N GLY A 445 12.29 6.34 -6.31
CA GLY A 445 12.64 5.37 -5.27
C GLY A 445 13.34 4.17 -5.90
N GLY A 446 14.57 3.87 -5.49
CA GLY A 446 15.42 2.97 -6.27
C GLY A 446 15.67 3.59 -7.65
N ALA A 447 15.53 2.80 -8.71
CA ALA A 447 15.58 3.27 -10.10
C ALA A 447 14.20 3.57 -10.72
N TYR A 448 13.16 3.67 -9.89
CA TYR A 448 11.77 3.80 -10.32
C TYR A 448 11.20 5.19 -10.05
N LEU A 449 10.35 5.65 -10.96
CA LEU A 449 9.51 6.82 -10.83
C LEU A 449 8.07 6.39 -10.49
N CYS A 450 7.47 7.13 -9.55
CA CYS A 450 6.07 7.02 -9.16
C CYS A 450 5.37 8.37 -9.29
N VAL A 451 4.08 8.35 -9.65
CA VAL A 451 3.15 9.48 -9.48
C VAL A 451 2.02 9.05 -8.55
N TYR A 452 1.98 9.60 -7.34
CA TYR A 452 1.02 9.19 -6.30
C TYR A 452 -0.42 9.43 -6.75
N GLY A 453 -1.24 8.38 -6.88
CA GLY A 453 -2.60 8.49 -7.42
C GLY A 453 -3.60 9.21 -6.50
N MET A 454 -3.27 9.30 -5.21
CA MET A 454 -4.10 9.89 -4.15
C MET A 454 -3.22 10.40 -3.00
N GLU A 455 -3.79 11.19 -2.09
CA GLU A 455 -3.12 11.60 -0.85
C GLU A 455 -2.96 10.41 0.11
N GLY A 456 -1.77 10.22 0.68
CA GLY A 456 -1.53 9.10 1.59
C GLY A 456 -0.06 8.93 2.01
N PRO A 457 0.31 7.80 2.64
CA PRO A 457 1.71 7.53 2.97
C PRO A 457 2.55 7.31 1.71
N GLY A 458 3.87 7.56 1.80
CA GLY A 458 4.76 7.42 0.64
C GLY A 458 6.24 7.36 0.99
N GLY A 459 7.01 6.61 0.20
CA GLY A 459 8.43 6.37 0.42
C GLY A 459 9.39 6.99 -0.60
N TYR A 460 8.92 7.53 -1.73
CA TYR A 460 9.82 7.94 -2.83
C TYR A 460 10.36 9.36 -2.60
N GLN A 461 11.55 9.65 -3.14
CA GLN A 461 12.18 10.97 -3.07
C GLN A 461 11.52 11.94 -4.05
N PHE A 462 11.05 13.10 -3.60
CA PHE A 462 10.30 14.01 -4.47
C PHE A 462 11.17 14.75 -5.48
N VAL A 463 10.60 14.96 -6.67
CA VAL A 463 11.14 15.88 -7.70
C VAL A 463 10.14 16.99 -8.07
N GLY A 464 8.84 16.78 -7.84
CA GLY A 464 7.82 17.77 -8.17
C GLY A 464 6.39 17.24 -8.04
N ARG A 465 5.44 17.90 -8.69
CA ARG A 465 4.03 17.51 -8.70
C ARG A 465 3.43 17.66 -10.10
N THR A 466 2.49 16.79 -10.46
CA THR A 466 1.81 16.79 -11.76
C THR A 466 0.28 16.73 -11.61
N VAL A 467 -0.43 16.43 -12.71
CA VAL A 467 -1.89 16.26 -12.79
C VAL A 467 -2.34 14.89 -12.32
N GLN A 468 -3.65 14.72 -12.21
CA GLN A 468 -4.33 13.52 -11.72
C GLN A 468 -4.09 12.31 -12.63
N MET A 469 -3.59 11.21 -12.05
CA MET A 469 -3.47 9.92 -12.76
C MET A 469 -4.80 9.16 -12.83
N TRP A 470 -5.75 9.54 -11.99
CA TRP A 470 -7.08 8.95 -11.88
C TRP A 470 -8.16 10.01 -12.00
N ASN A 471 -9.16 9.76 -12.84
CA ASN A 471 -10.34 10.61 -12.99
C ASN A 471 -11.61 9.79 -12.78
N THR A 472 -12.24 9.98 -11.63
CA THR A 472 -13.41 9.22 -11.17
C THR A 472 -14.67 9.45 -12.01
N PHE A 473 -14.88 10.64 -12.58
CA PHE A 473 -16.20 11.02 -13.10
C PHE A 473 -16.26 11.24 -14.62
N HIS A 474 -15.12 11.53 -15.26
CA HIS A 474 -15.08 11.97 -16.66
C HIS A 474 -14.15 11.12 -17.55
N ALA A 475 -13.71 9.95 -17.08
CA ALA A 475 -12.88 9.03 -17.87
C ALA A 475 -13.34 7.58 -17.73
N ASP A 476 -13.33 6.86 -18.86
CA ASP A 476 -13.56 5.41 -18.94
C ASP A 476 -12.49 4.78 -19.86
N PRO A 477 -11.53 4.00 -19.33
CA PRO A 477 -11.33 3.71 -17.91
C PRO A 477 -10.82 4.95 -17.13
N PRO A 478 -10.97 4.98 -15.79
CA PRO A 478 -10.62 6.14 -14.97
C PRO A 478 -9.11 6.39 -14.82
N TRP A 479 -8.25 5.41 -15.13
CA TRP A 479 -6.80 5.58 -15.08
C TRP A 479 -6.25 6.16 -16.39
N LEU A 480 -5.39 7.19 -16.28
CA LEU A 480 -4.82 7.90 -17.42
C LEU A 480 -3.80 7.06 -18.20
N LEU A 481 -2.92 6.38 -17.47
CA LEU A 481 -1.76 5.67 -18.01
C LEU A 481 -2.04 4.19 -18.24
N ARG A 482 -1.38 3.60 -19.23
CA ARG A 482 -1.44 2.19 -19.60
C ARG A 482 -0.05 1.58 -19.46
N PHE A 483 0.02 0.26 -19.38
CA PHE A 483 1.30 -0.44 -19.49
C PHE A 483 2.00 -0.05 -20.79
N PHE A 484 3.31 0.19 -20.71
CA PHE A 484 4.18 0.63 -21.80
C PHE A 484 3.92 2.02 -22.36
N ASP A 485 3.06 2.84 -21.77
CA ASP A 485 3.12 4.27 -22.01
C ASP A 485 4.49 4.83 -21.63
N GLN A 486 4.91 5.90 -22.28
CA GLN A 486 6.09 6.66 -21.94
C GLN A 486 5.67 8.02 -21.41
N ILE A 487 5.96 8.30 -20.14
CA ILE A 487 5.73 9.62 -19.55
C ILE A 487 6.88 10.53 -19.97
N ARG A 488 6.54 11.73 -20.42
CA ARG A 488 7.51 12.81 -20.66
C ARG A 488 7.04 14.08 -19.97
N PHE A 489 7.86 14.64 -19.09
CA PHE A 489 7.50 15.86 -18.39
C PHE A 489 7.86 17.11 -19.18
N TYR A 490 7.10 18.17 -19.00
CA TYR A 490 7.48 19.54 -19.39
C TYR A 490 7.26 20.50 -18.21
N PRO A 491 8.11 21.52 -18.05
CA PRO A 491 8.07 22.37 -16.88
C PRO A 491 6.87 23.32 -16.93
N VAL A 492 6.18 23.47 -15.79
CA VAL A 492 5.18 24.52 -15.54
C VAL A 492 5.45 25.17 -14.18
N SER A 493 4.90 26.35 -13.94
CA SER A 493 4.97 26.95 -12.61
C SER A 493 4.00 26.26 -11.63
N ALA A 494 4.22 26.37 -10.32
CA ALA A 494 3.29 25.85 -9.32
C ALA A 494 1.88 26.47 -9.44
N LYS A 495 1.81 27.77 -9.79
CA LYS A 495 0.54 28.47 -10.02
C LYS A 495 -0.19 27.90 -11.24
N GLU A 496 0.52 27.78 -12.36
CA GLU A 496 -0.02 27.21 -13.60
C GLU A 496 -0.48 25.76 -13.39
N LEU A 497 0.28 24.95 -12.66
CA LEU A 497 -0.14 23.59 -12.32
C LEU A 497 -1.47 23.57 -11.56
N LEU A 498 -1.69 24.49 -10.61
CA LEU A 498 -2.96 24.57 -9.88
C LEU A 498 -4.14 24.92 -10.81
N GLU A 499 -3.94 25.83 -11.77
CA GLU A 499 -4.95 26.18 -12.78
C GLU A 499 -5.26 24.97 -13.69
N ILE A 500 -4.24 24.23 -14.11
CA ILE A 500 -4.41 22.99 -14.89
C ILE A 500 -5.16 21.94 -14.06
N ARG A 501 -4.77 21.73 -12.80
CA ARG A 501 -5.37 20.71 -11.92
C ARG A 501 -6.83 20.98 -11.56
N ASP A 502 -7.26 22.23 -11.58
CA ASP A 502 -8.66 22.63 -11.35
C ASP A 502 -9.55 22.25 -12.55
N THR A 503 -9.03 22.44 -13.77
CA THR A 503 -9.80 22.25 -15.02
C THR A 503 -9.65 20.85 -15.63
N PHE A 504 -8.52 20.19 -15.45
CA PHE A 504 -8.19 18.88 -16.03
C PHE A 504 -9.22 17.77 -15.70
N PRO A 505 -9.69 17.59 -14.45
CA PRO A 505 -10.66 16.54 -14.13
C PRO A 505 -11.99 16.65 -14.90
N TYR A 506 -12.33 17.85 -15.37
CA TYR A 506 -13.57 18.14 -16.11
C TYR A 506 -13.33 18.28 -17.62
N GLY A 507 -12.14 17.91 -18.11
CA GLY A 507 -11.78 17.98 -19.53
C GLY A 507 -11.34 19.36 -20.02
N GLY A 508 -11.11 20.33 -19.11
CA GLY A 508 -10.71 21.70 -19.46
C GLY A 508 -9.24 21.86 -19.85
N TYR A 509 -8.44 20.79 -19.80
CA TYR A 509 -7.04 20.79 -20.20
C TYR A 509 -6.68 19.52 -21.00
N PRO A 510 -6.62 19.56 -22.34
CA PRO A 510 -6.25 18.40 -23.13
C PRO A 510 -4.75 18.13 -23.04
N LEU A 511 -4.37 16.90 -22.67
CA LEU A 511 -2.97 16.47 -22.69
C LEU A 511 -2.55 16.10 -24.12
N ARG A 512 -1.30 16.44 -24.47
CA ARG A 512 -0.66 15.93 -25.70
C ARG A 512 -0.30 14.45 -25.47
N ILE A 513 -0.91 13.57 -26.26
CA ILE A 513 -0.67 12.13 -26.25
C ILE A 513 -0.33 11.68 -27.66
N GLU A 514 0.81 11.04 -27.85
CA GLU A 514 1.32 10.61 -29.16
C GLU A 514 1.32 9.08 -29.26
N PRO A 515 0.48 8.48 -30.13
CA PRO A 515 0.53 7.05 -30.37
C PRO A 515 1.85 6.63 -31.02
N GLN A 516 2.42 5.51 -30.60
CA GLN A 516 3.61 4.91 -31.20
C GLN A 516 3.67 3.41 -30.90
N ASP A 517 4.66 2.73 -31.48
CA ASP A 517 5.03 1.37 -31.10
C ASP A 517 6.34 1.40 -30.31
N PHE A 518 6.43 0.61 -29.24
CA PHE A 518 7.72 0.27 -28.64
C PHE A 518 8.19 -1.07 -29.19
N ARG A 519 9.30 -1.06 -29.93
CA ARG A 519 9.91 -2.26 -30.52
C ARG A 519 11.17 -2.61 -29.74
N LEU A 520 11.24 -3.84 -29.23
CA LEU A 520 12.36 -4.22 -28.37
C LEU A 520 13.69 -4.30 -29.14
N ARG A 521 13.65 -4.69 -30.41
CA ARG A 521 14.80 -4.64 -31.33
C ARG A 521 15.42 -3.24 -31.44
N ASP A 522 14.58 -2.21 -31.59
CA ASP A 522 15.04 -0.82 -31.68
C ASP A 522 15.67 -0.38 -30.36
N TYR A 523 15.10 -0.81 -29.24
CA TYR A 523 15.64 -0.57 -27.91
C TYR A 523 16.99 -1.27 -27.69
N HIS A 524 17.16 -2.53 -28.11
CA HIS A 524 18.43 -3.23 -28.03
C HIS A 524 19.51 -2.59 -28.90
N ALA A 525 19.17 -2.20 -30.13
CA ALA A 525 20.08 -1.45 -31.00
C ALA A 525 20.51 -0.12 -30.35
N PHE A 526 19.56 0.59 -29.72
CA PHE A 526 19.86 1.79 -28.94
C PHE A 526 20.80 1.51 -27.77
N LEU A 527 20.55 0.49 -26.95
CA LEU A 527 21.42 0.11 -25.83
C LEU A 527 22.85 -0.18 -26.28
N HIS A 528 23.02 -0.93 -27.36
CA HIS A 528 24.34 -1.19 -27.95
C HIS A 528 25.03 0.10 -28.40
N SER A 529 24.29 1.06 -28.96
CA SER A 529 24.86 2.33 -29.42
C SER A 529 25.39 3.23 -28.29
N ILE A 530 24.97 3.01 -27.05
CA ILE A 530 25.34 3.83 -25.88
C ILE A 530 26.07 3.04 -24.79
N GLU A 531 26.52 1.82 -25.08
CA GLU A 531 27.04 0.89 -24.07
C GLU A 531 28.18 1.49 -23.23
N GLU A 532 29.16 2.14 -23.88
CA GLU A 532 30.29 2.76 -23.19
C GLU A 532 29.88 3.94 -22.31
N ASP A 533 28.98 4.80 -22.80
CA ASP A 533 28.47 5.96 -22.08
C ASP A 533 27.62 5.55 -20.87
N SER A 534 26.75 4.55 -21.07
CA SER A 534 25.92 3.94 -20.03
C SER A 534 26.80 3.31 -18.93
N ALA A 535 27.83 2.57 -19.32
CA ALA A 535 28.78 1.98 -18.38
C ALA A 535 29.56 3.04 -17.59
N ARG A 536 29.95 4.15 -18.22
CA ARG A 536 30.59 5.29 -17.55
C ARG A 536 29.66 5.95 -16.54
N PHE A 537 28.43 6.24 -16.94
CA PHE A 537 27.41 6.83 -16.07
C PHE A 537 27.15 5.94 -14.83
N LYS A 538 26.98 4.62 -15.06
CA LYS A 538 26.74 3.65 -13.97
C LYS A 538 27.90 3.59 -12.98
N ARG A 539 29.16 3.63 -13.45
CA ARG A 539 30.34 3.66 -12.56
C ARG A 539 30.34 4.90 -11.67
N THR A 540 30.17 6.10 -12.25
CA THR A 540 30.12 7.36 -11.48
C THR A 540 29.00 7.35 -10.45
N GLN A 541 27.81 6.89 -10.83
CA GLN A 541 26.68 6.75 -9.91
C GLN A 541 26.98 5.78 -8.77
N GLN A 542 27.55 4.61 -9.06
CA GLN A 542 27.88 3.60 -8.05
C GLN A 542 28.94 4.09 -7.05
N GLU A 543 29.98 4.77 -7.53
CA GLU A 543 31.01 5.38 -6.68
C GLU A 543 30.40 6.42 -5.72
N ALA A 544 29.54 7.30 -6.24
CA ALA A 544 28.86 8.32 -5.44
C ALA A 544 27.90 7.70 -4.40
N PHE A 545 27.18 6.66 -4.80
CA PHE A 545 26.28 5.92 -3.92
C PHE A 545 27.01 5.25 -2.76
N LEU A 546 28.13 4.57 -3.04
CA LEU A 546 28.97 3.95 -2.01
C LEU A 546 29.55 5.01 -1.06
N ALA A 547 30.08 6.11 -1.60
CA ALA A 547 30.61 7.20 -0.78
C ALA A 547 29.52 7.84 0.12
N GLU A 548 28.28 7.96 -0.36
CA GLU A 548 27.15 8.43 0.46
C GLU A 548 26.82 7.46 1.59
N ARG A 549 26.78 6.15 1.32
CA ARG A 549 26.56 5.13 2.35
C ARG A 549 27.62 5.13 3.42
N GLU A 550 28.89 5.25 3.04
CA GLU A 550 30.01 5.32 3.97
C GLU A 550 29.91 6.55 4.89
N ARG A 551 29.49 7.71 4.35
CA ARG A 551 29.21 8.91 5.16
C ARG A 551 28.11 8.67 6.19
N TRP A 552 27.05 7.97 5.82
CA TRP A 552 25.94 7.66 6.73
C TRP A 552 26.38 6.73 7.86
N ALA A 553 27.11 5.67 7.52
CA ALA A 553 27.66 4.73 8.49
C ALA A 553 28.62 5.44 9.47
N ALA A 554 29.51 6.30 8.95
CA ALA A 554 30.42 7.08 9.78
C ALA A 554 29.70 8.08 10.70
N SER A 555 28.52 8.56 10.31
CA SER A 555 27.72 9.51 11.08
C SER A 555 26.68 8.84 11.98
N GLY A 556 26.53 7.51 11.91
CA GLY A 556 25.55 6.74 12.67
C GLY A 556 24.08 6.97 12.26
N ILE A 557 23.83 7.50 11.07
CA ILE A 557 22.48 7.80 10.53
C ILE A 557 21.98 6.75 9.54
N ASP A 558 22.75 5.68 9.33
CA ASP A 558 22.40 4.56 8.46
C ASP A 558 21.27 3.70 9.03
N THR A 559 21.15 3.65 10.36
CA THR A 559 20.09 2.93 11.07
C THR A 559 19.12 3.91 11.75
N TYR A 560 17.87 3.94 11.28
CA TYR A 560 16.80 4.60 12.05
C TYR A 560 16.39 3.67 13.18
N ARG A 561 16.58 4.10 14.42
CA ARG A 561 15.97 3.47 15.58
C ARG A 561 14.70 4.24 15.89
N GLU A 562 13.55 3.62 15.69
CA GLU A 562 12.32 4.12 16.31
C GLU A 562 12.62 4.34 17.80
N PRO A 563 12.26 5.50 18.37
CA PRO A 563 12.20 5.62 19.81
C PRO A 563 11.43 4.42 20.33
N PRO A 564 11.89 3.72 21.38
CA PRO A 564 11.11 2.64 21.95
C PRO A 564 9.70 3.17 22.19
N ASP A 565 8.68 2.36 21.90
CA ASP A 565 7.31 2.62 22.32
C ASP A 565 7.39 2.99 23.80
N VAL A 566 7.41 4.29 24.10
CA VAL A 566 7.26 4.75 25.46
C VAL A 566 5.80 4.43 25.68
N ALA A 567 5.55 3.28 26.30
CA ALA A 567 4.25 2.91 26.81
C ALA A 567 3.70 4.20 27.40
N ALA A 568 2.58 4.69 26.83
CA ALA A 568 1.95 5.91 27.31
C ALA A 568 2.00 5.84 28.82
N PRO A 569 2.64 6.81 29.51
CA PRO A 569 2.80 6.71 30.95
C PRO A 569 1.44 6.33 31.52
N ALA A 570 1.40 5.22 32.26
CA ALA A 570 0.20 4.79 32.96
C ALA A 570 -0.38 6.04 33.61
N GLY A 571 -1.59 6.40 33.19
CA GLY A 571 -2.08 7.79 33.25
C GLY A 571 -1.66 8.46 34.55
N SER A 572 -1.00 9.63 34.44
CA SER A 572 -1.15 10.56 35.54
C SER A 572 -2.63 10.92 35.56
N GLU A 573 -3.37 10.30 36.48
CA GLU A 573 -4.53 10.94 37.08
C GLU A 573 -4.01 12.19 37.81
N ASP A 574 -3.50 13.17 37.08
CA ASP A 574 -3.35 14.51 37.60
C ASP A 574 -4.77 14.94 37.93
N ALA A 575 -5.05 15.06 39.23
CA ALA A 575 -6.35 15.49 39.73
C ALA A 575 -6.78 16.75 38.96
N VAL A 576 -7.87 16.63 38.20
CA VAL A 576 -8.40 17.76 37.44
C VAL A 576 -8.82 18.82 38.47
N PRO A 577 -8.26 20.05 38.43
CA PRO A 577 -8.56 21.07 39.42
C PRO A 577 -10.05 21.39 39.48
N GLU A 578 -10.51 21.84 40.64
CA GLU A 578 -11.92 22.20 40.84
C GLU A 578 -12.36 23.30 39.86
N GLY A 579 -13.48 23.06 39.16
CA GLY A 579 -13.98 23.92 38.07
C GLY A 579 -13.36 23.65 36.68
N CYS A 580 -12.46 22.67 36.56
CA CYS A 580 -11.89 22.24 35.29
C CYS A 580 -12.45 20.90 34.81
N ARG A 581 -12.35 20.66 33.51
CA ARG A 581 -12.78 19.40 32.86
C ARG A 581 -11.69 18.94 31.87
N PRO A 582 -11.42 17.63 31.80
CA PRO A 582 -10.45 17.09 30.86
C PRO A 582 -11.03 17.03 29.45
N VAL A 583 -10.19 17.30 28.46
CA VAL A 583 -10.44 16.99 27.05
C VAL A 583 -9.51 15.84 26.68
N CYS A 584 -10.08 14.66 26.53
CA CYS A 584 -9.34 13.41 26.34
C CYS A 584 -9.15 13.05 24.88
N SER A 585 -8.12 12.26 24.60
CA SER A 585 -7.91 11.65 23.29
C SER A 585 -9.03 10.64 22.99
N PRO A 586 -9.70 10.71 21.84
CA PRO A 586 -10.71 9.72 21.46
C PRO A 586 -10.11 8.38 21.02
N VAL A 587 -8.81 8.35 20.67
CA VAL A 587 -8.11 7.17 20.12
C VAL A 587 -6.66 7.12 20.60
N ALA A 588 -5.99 5.98 20.42
CA ALA A 588 -4.54 5.91 20.60
C ALA A 588 -3.82 6.52 19.38
N ALA A 589 -2.96 7.52 19.60
CA ALA A 589 -2.43 8.41 18.56
C ALA A 589 -1.04 8.98 18.90
N SER A 590 -0.36 9.61 17.94
CA SER A 590 0.69 10.60 18.21
C SER A 590 0.10 12.02 18.19
N VAL A 591 0.67 12.95 18.95
CA VAL A 591 0.26 14.38 18.95
C VAL A 591 0.97 15.09 17.80
N TRP A 592 0.23 15.54 16.79
CA TRP A 592 0.80 16.24 15.64
C TRP A 592 1.12 17.71 15.95
N ASN A 593 0.10 18.46 16.35
CA ASN A 593 0.26 19.88 16.61
C ASN A 593 -0.69 20.36 17.71
N ILE A 594 -0.25 21.34 18.49
CA ILE A 594 -1.05 21.98 19.52
C ILE A 594 -1.35 23.40 19.03
N HIS A 595 -2.64 23.74 18.95
CA HIS A 595 -3.13 25.02 18.41
C HIS A 595 -3.46 26.04 19.51
N VAL A 596 -3.24 25.69 20.77
CA VAL A 596 -3.58 26.50 21.92
C VAL A 596 -2.47 26.54 22.95
N GLU A 597 -2.45 27.59 23.75
CA GLU A 597 -1.52 27.75 24.87
C GLU A 597 -2.25 27.76 26.22
N ALA A 598 -1.55 27.45 27.30
CA ALA A 598 -2.10 27.61 28.65
C ALA A 598 -2.45 29.09 28.90
N GLY A 599 -3.63 29.35 29.46
CA GLY A 599 -4.22 30.68 29.63
C GLY A 599 -5.07 31.17 28.45
N GLN A 600 -5.09 30.47 27.32
CA GLN A 600 -5.88 30.88 26.16
C GLN A 600 -7.37 30.59 26.36
N ARG A 601 -8.23 31.56 26.04
CA ARG A 601 -9.69 31.39 26.01
C ARG A 601 -10.10 30.72 24.70
N VAL A 602 -10.95 29.71 24.77
CA VAL A 602 -11.45 28.92 23.63
C VAL A 602 -12.98 28.87 23.65
N ALA A 603 -13.60 28.87 22.47
CA ALA A 603 -15.02 28.61 22.27
C ALA A 603 -15.29 27.12 22.04
N ALA A 604 -16.53 26.67 22.25
CA ALA A 604 -16.92 25.32 21.86
C ALA A 604 -16.72 25.12 20.35
N GLY A 605 -16.06 24.02 19.96
CA GLY A 605 -15.71 23.71 18.58
C GLY A 605 -14.33 24.20 18.15
N ASP A 606 -13.66 25.06 18.92
CA ASP A 606 -12.31 25.51 18.59
C ASP A 606 -11.33 24.33 18.58
N LYS A 607 -10.44 24.32 17.59
CA LYS A 607 -9.43 23.26 17.43
C LYS A 607 -8.35 23.43 18.50
N LEU A 608 -8.21 22.44 19.39
CA LEU A 608 -7.20 22.45 20.46
C LEU A 608 -5.92 21.75 20.00
N ILE A 609 -6.05 20.49 19.56
CA ILE A 609 -4.94 19.61 19.22
C ILE A 609 -5.29 18.87 17.94
N VAL A 610 -4.29 18.61 17.10
CA VAL A 610 -4.38 17.63 16.02
C VAL A 610 -3.59 16.40 16.45
N LEU A 611 -4.24 15.25 16.43
CA LEU A 611 -3.64 13.95 16.63
C LEU A 611 -3.39 13.28 15.28
N GLU A 612 -2.42 12.38 15.21
CA GLU A 612 -2.21 11.49 14.09
C GLU A 612 -2.43 10.04 14.56
N ALA A 613 -3.49 9.41 14.05
CA ALA A 613 -3.79 8.01 14.32
C ALA A 613 -4.42 7.38 13.09
N MET A 614 -4.17 6.08 12.88
CA MET A 614 -4.72 5.35 11.73
C MET A 614 -4.44 6.10 10.41
N LYS A 615 -3.24 6.70 10.29
CA LYS A 615 -2.80 7.51 9.15
C LYS A 615 -3.68 8.73 8.83
N MET A 616 -4.49 9.20 9.78
CA MET A 616 -5.36 10.36 9.63
C MET A 616 -5.04 11.44 10.66
N GLU A 617 -5.24 12.70 10.27
CA GLU A 617 -5.27 13.84 11.19
C GLU A 617 -6.65 13.88 11.89
N ILE A 618 -6.66 13.76 13.22
CA ILE A 618 -7.86 13.81 14.06
C ILE A 618 -7.81 15.08 14.89
N ALA A 619 -8.67 16.04 14.56
CA ALA A 619 -8.81 17.27 15.34
C ALA A 619 -9.57 16.99 16.64
N VAL A 620 -8.93 17.27 17.77
CA VAL A 620 -9.57 17.34 19.09
C VAL A 620 -10.03 18.77 19.31
N ALA A 621 -11.34 18.97 19.33
CA ALA A 621 -11.96 20.27 19.51
C ALA A 621 -12.40 20.49 20.97
N ALA A 622 -12.51 21.75 21.37
CA ALA A 622 -13.04 22.15 22.67
C ALA A 622 -14.53 21.77 22.77
N PRO A 623 -14.93 20.94 23.74
CA PRO A 623 -16.33 20.54 23.88
C PRO A 623 -17.23 21.64 24.48
N PHE A 624 -16.65 22.67 25.12
CA PHE A 624 -17.36 23.79 25.75
C PHE A 624 -16.44 25.03 25.77
N PRO A 625 -17.00 26.25 25.89
CA PRO A 625 -16.20 27.45 26.06
C PRO A 625 -15.48 27.45 27.43
N GLY A 626 -14.27 27.97 27.47
CA GLY A 626 -13.46 27.99 28.69
C GLY A 626 -12.07 28.56 28.50
N VAL A 627 -11.25 28.48 29.54
CA VAL A 627 -9.84 28.85 29.50
C VAL A 627 -8.99 27.59 29.61
N VAL A 628 -8.02 27.42 28.72
CA VAL A 628 -7.06 26.31 28.75
C VAL A 628 -6.21 26.47 30.02
N GLU A 629 -6.38 25.59 31.00
CA GLU A 629 -5.65 25.65 32.26
C GLU A 629 -4.25 25.02 32.10
N LYS A 630 -4.20 23.86 31.44
CA LYS A 630 -2.98 23.06 31.30
C LYS A 630 -3.00 22.21 30.04
N LEU A 631 -1.85 22.14 29.36
CA LEU A 631 -1.56 21.15 28.33
C LEU A 631 -0.87 19.94 28.98
N ASN A 632 -1.41 18.75 28.78
CA ASN A 632 -0.89 17.50 29.37
C ASN A 632 -0.13 16.64 28.35
N CYS A 633 0.17 17.19 27.18
CA CYS A 633 0.91 16.53 26.11
C CYS A 633 1.79 17.52 25.35
N ALA A 634 2.73 17.00 24.56
CA ALA A 634 3.63 17.78 23.71
C ALA A 634 3.56 17.27 22.25
N PRO A 635 3.89 18.10 21.25
CA PRO A 635 4.06 17.63 19.87
C PRO A 635 5.03 16.46 19.80
N GLY A 636 4.68 15.43 19.03
CA GLY A 636 5.41 14.16 18.89
C GLY A 636 5.11 13.10 19.96
N ALA A 637 4.40 13.43 21.05
CA ALA A 637 4.12 12.46 22.12
C ALA A 637 3.06 11.42 21.69
N LEU A 638 3.25 10.15 22.10
CA LEU A 638 2.22 9.11 21.98
C LEU A 638 1.19 9.23 23.10
N VAL A 639 -0.09 9.07 22.75
CA VAL A 639 -1.23 9.16 23.67
C VAL A 639 -2.16 7.97 23.51
N SER A 640 -2.77 7.52 24.60
CA SER A 640 -3.76 6.44 24.60
C SER A 640 -5.19 6.97 24.45
N ALA A 641 -6.11 6.13 23.96
CA ALA A 641 -7.53 6.45 24.00
C ALA A 641 -7.98 6.70 25.46
N GLY A 642 -8.68 7.79 25.70
CA GLY A 642 -9.12 8.24 27.02
C GLY A 642 -8.10 9.08 27.81
N GLN A 643 -6.85 9.21 27.33
CA GLN A 643 -5.82 10.01 28.00
C GLN A 643 -6.19 11.51 27.98
N ASN A 644 -6.08 12.20 29.11
CA ASN A 644 -6.30 13.64 29.21
C ASN A 644 -5.21 14.39 28.42
N LEU A 645 -5.61 15.18 27.42
CA LEU A 645 -4.69 15.97 26.59
C LEU A 645 -4.64 17.44 27.02
N VAL A 646 -5.80 18.01 27.34
CA VAL A 646 -5.95 19.41 27.73
C VAL A 646 -6.93 19.51 28.88
N THR A 647 -6.55 20.23 29.93
CA THR A 647 -7.45 20.59 31.03
C THR A 647 -8.02 21.98 30.76
N VAL A 648 -9.36 22.10 30.68
CA VAL A 648 -10.06 23.37 30.39
C VAL A 648 -10.92 23.78 31.58
N ARG A 649 -10.75 25.00 32.07
CA ARG A 649 -11.62 25.62 33.07
C ARG A 649 -12.89 26.09 32.41
N GLN A 650 -14.03 25.51 32.77
CA GLN A 650 -15.30 25.83 32.15
C GLN A 650 -15.76 27.22 32.61
N GLU A 651 -16.10 28.09 31.66
CA GLU A 651 -16.77 29.35 32.00
C GLU A 651 -18.25 29.07 32.23
N VAL A 652 -18.73 29.38 33.43
CA VAL A 652 -20.16 29.32 33.74
C VAL A 652 -20.79 30.58 33.12
N ALA A 653 -21.77 30.39 32.23
CA ALA A 653 -22.55 31.52 31.73
C ALA A 653 -23.22 32.21 32.92
N ALA A 654 -22.96 33.53 33.06
CA ALA A 654 -23.55 34.38 34.08
C ALA A 654 -25.06 34.55 33.88
#